data_AF-A0A9E3SSH5-F1
#
_entry.id   AF-A0A9E3SSH5-F1
#
_cell.length_a   1.000
_cell.length_b   1.000
_cell.length_c   1.000
_cell.angle_alpha   90.00
_cell.angle_beta   90.00
_cell.angle_gamma   90.00
#
_symmetry.space_group_name_H-M   'P 1'
#
loop_
_entity.id
_entity.type
_entity.pdbx_description
1 polymer ?
#
loop_
_entity_poly.entity_id
_entity_poly.type
_entity_poly.pdbx_seq_one_letter_code
_entity_poly.pdbx_strand_id
1 'polypeptide(L)'
;MASASYQLEHFYYGRFVRQGQPEGDPRLLAYSAGIKQELAEELVTEAALPPLPGVPGGAWAIVRSSIVPFVMVQAAQQGAGGQSMWHYVTMQSDVLRALGGNLDVLKQLFEAEMPVYDRLGDRLPPLFLPQAGPPPAHEQIDHILELMTCTRNRTDVIELLLSAVVEGVQIVVLEAPAELESRLNFVKGLLALLPPPARFGVTFATHSESDTRLDAQIRFFSGDEPPADTLLFHWPTARVSGRQVEDGYSHFMVSQLRLDAGLVIQETQALTPIAAWRIKRGDALAAALAYASHRKALDRALRHNQPVEIDDVSGVLAHDRTLDDDLRRTYANHLLSISLALDDMQYADPLAVLMRQDRELETTTHQKLEAALNEGKAELVYATLTRWLGNPMGPQGRLWVQLAHQAILTRMDQLAQRGDLTEVNTFLIDIQQADPGVEVGHVVPRLVEMALPFSLRYKPLAETIFLLAINYLESGVIMRLLEAPRYVTQLPPAVARVVPYLDQREPDLAPAGLLMEVSNAFGAQWQPLVLLRLTEAGVAADRLDLLDTSALSGLANVAKTHWGVQYADLLRSIVKSLSTDEMLPTLDEPLYLLQNLLLLGDFSTLAQEMLHQSRTLYPGDAQVDYALMVQRLFAETPLPAPQALDALQSIEAGGIRSVPLMMAQIGVIQGQADSDAVEPLAERVIESLFKNPGMLSVMQARPMHDLLRFYVKRQDVPGAVRVASLFPEVAAHHSNQGIVMMVRMYKALYRDAELQVAGLELLRRYVRQSDTTSARRAITHFGRELGLKVREALEATYKIKRLMNDVGFDDYATFLHTTAELLDSTARAYVDKNNLPTLGALVNTVQSLSGGLMDDESNAIAAAVIGVGQTVAALGDDYHTRAPRELDKHIEDLLSSSEEPRSALDVLWVMGGYFARGRRYRVRFQLAPHPLGERSSKMLHEDAEISHQVLRGLLQAFPPDKPINVTSEAICGEVESLWSTLDEAMRRDRVRDLAVDLQRTVQLIEYIAENGDARAVHPSSPLGRKLDEGKTQPKSTLEFYRYVHGYFHIT
;
A
#
# COMPACT_ATOMS: atom_id res chain seq x y z
N MET A 1 42.66 34.59 -15.27
CA MET A 1 41.58 33.72 -14.75
C MET A 1 40.81 33.24 -15.96
N ALA A 2 40.67 31.93 -16.18
CA ALA A 2 39.95 31.41 -17.35
C ALA A 2 38.49 31.87 -17.29
N SER A 3 38.00 32.54 -18.33
CA SER A 3 36.60 32.94 -18.44
C SER A 3 35.71 31.69 -18.36
N ALA A 4 34.71 31.69 -17.49
CA ALA A 4 33.73 30.61 -17.43
C ALA A 4 33.11 30.41 -18.83
N SER A 5 33.11 29.17 -19.33
CA SER A 5 32.59 28.82 -20.65
C SER A 5 31.58 27.69 -20.53
N TYR A 6 30.59 27.69 -21.42
CA TYR A 6 29.62 26.62 -21.58
C TYR A 6 30.14 25.60 -22.59
N GLN A 7 30.04 24.32 -22.24
CA GLN A 7 30.26 23.22 -23.18
C GLN A 7 28.95 22.96 -23.96
N LEU A 8 29.03 22.92 -25.29
CA LEU A 8 27.91 22.73 -26.20
C LEU A 8 28.10 21.49 -27.07
N GLU A 9 27.01 20.78 -27.32
CA GLU A 9 26.97 19.58 -28.17
C GLU A 9 26.44 19.96 -29.56
N HIS A 10 27.04 19.39 -30.61
CA HIS A 10 26.74 19.76 -31.99
C HIS A 10 26.89 18.58 -32.95
N PHE A 11 26.27 18.71 -34.13
CA PHE A 11 26.37 17.73 -35.21
C PHE A 11 26.25 18.36 -36.59
N TYR A 12 26.73 17.62 -37.60
CA TYR A 12 26.60 17.95 -39.01
C TYR A 12 25.64 16.98 -39.70
N TYR A 13 24.71 17.53 -40.45
CA TYR A 13 23.74 16.77 -41.26
C TYR A 13 23.84 17.23 -42.71
N GLY A 14 23.85 16.31 -43.68
CA GLY A 14 24.01 16.69 -45.08
C GLY A 14 24.35 15.52 -46.00
N ARG A 15 24.74 15.84 -47.23
CA ARG A 15 25.16 14.81 -48.20
C ARG A 15 26.63 14.47 -48.00
N PHE A 16 26.88 13.16 -47.98
CA PHE A 16 28.20 12.59 -47.96
C PHE A 16 28.91 12.77 -49.32
N VAL A 17 30.23 12.95 -49.33
CA VAL A 17 31.00 13.15 -50.58
C VAL A 17 31.89 11.95 -50.87
N ARG A 18 31.74 11.35 -52.06
CA ARG A 18 32.60 10.26 -52.56
C ARG A 18 33.20 10.66 -53.90
N GLN A 19 34.53 10.51 -54.05
CA GLN A 19 35.26 10.89 -55.28
C GLN A 19 35.00 12.35 -55.73
N GLY A 20 34.77 13.27 -54.79
CA GLY A 20 34.55 14.69 -55.09
C GLY A 20 33.14 15.04 -55.59
N GLN A 21 32.19 14.12 -55.50
CA GLN A 21 30.77 14.38 -55.79
C GLN A 21 29.87 13.97 -54.60
N PRO A 22 28.78 14.71 -54.33
CA PRO A 22 27.82 14.36 -53.29
C PRO A 22 26.99 13.12 -53.69
N GLU A 23 26.88 12.12 -52.81
CA GLU A 23 26.22 10.84 -53.06
C GLU A 23 25.06 10.56 -52.06
N GLY A 24 23.86 10.29 -52.60
CA GLY A 24 22.68 9.87 -51.84
C GLY A 24 21.90 11.00 -51.14
N ASP A 25 20.95 10.60 -50.31
CA ASP A 25 20.11 11.52 -49.52
C ASP A 25 20.86 12.08 -48.29
N PRO A 26 20.46 13.28 -47.80
CA PRO A 26 21.03 13.87 -46.59
C PRO A 26 20.88 12.94 -45.38
N ARG A 27 21.94 12.85 -44.57
CA ARG A 27 22.01 12.00 -43.37
C ARG A 27 22.99 12.57 -42.35
N LEU A 28 23.00 12.01 -41.14
CA LEU A 28 23.93 12.39 -40.07
C LEU A 28 25.37 12.06 -40.47
N LEU A 29 26.23 13.09 -40.57
CA LEU A 29 27.62 12.97 -41.03
C LEU A 29 28.60 12.78 -39.86
N ALA A 30 28.54 13.69 -38.89
CA ALA A 30 29.41 13.69 -37.72
C ALA A 30 28.70 14.30 -36.51
N TYR A 31 29.04 13.87 -35.30
CA TYR A 31 28.33 14.29 -34.09
C TYR A 31 29.19 14.19 -32.82
N SER A 32 28.95 15.09 -31.87
CA SER A 32 29.64 15.08 -30.57
C SER A 32 29.10 13.98 -29.64
N ALA A 33 29.79 13.72 -28.53
CA ALA A 33 29.49 12.57 -27.66
C ALA A 33 28.07 12.60 -27.07
N GLY A 34 27.51 13.78 -26.81
CA GLY A 34 26.17 13.96 -26.25
C GLY A 34 25.02 13.84 -27.26
N ILE A 35 25.30 13.75 -28.56
CA ILE A 35 24.27 13.64 -29.60
C ILE A 35 24.00 12.17 -29.94
N LYS A 36 22.72 11.78 -29.88
CA LYS A 36 22.23 10.48 -30.39
C LYS A 36 21.68 10.64 -31.80
N GLN A 37 21.70 9.57 -32.58
CA GLN A 37 21.21 9.60 -33.97
C GLN A 37 19.72 9.96 -34.05
N GLU A 38 18.88 9.35 -33.20
CA GLU A 38 17.44 9.64 -33.10
C GLU A 38 17.19 11.13 -32.81
N LEU A 39 17.90 11.68 -31.83
CA LEU A 39 17.85 13.11 -31.48
C LEU A 39 18.22 14.00 -32.69
N ALA A 40 19.26 13.64 -33.45
CA ALA A 40 19.68 14.42 -34.60
C ALA A 40 18.62 14.42 -35.72
N GLU A 41 17.99 13.28 -36.00
CA GLU A 41 16.95 13.16 -37.03
C GLU A 41 15.69 13.95 -36.67
N GLU A 42 15.29 13.94 -35.39
CA GLU A 42 14.17 14.72 -34.90
C GLU A 42 14.46 16.24 -34.95
N LEU A 43 15.65 16.67 -34.53
CA LEU A 43 16.04 18.09 -34.57
C LEU A 43 16.12 18.64 -36.00
N VAL A 44 16.57 17.84 -36.96
CA VAL A 44 16.56 18.22 -38.39
C VAL A 44 15.14 18.43 -38.90
N THR A 45 14.17 17.65 -38.40
CA THR A 45 12.77 17.76 -38.78
C THR A 45 12.12 19.03 -38.22
N GLU A 46 12.44 19.40 -36.98
CA GLU A 46 11.89 20.60 -36.31
C GLU A 46 12.58 21.92 -36.72
N ALA A 47 13.86 21.85 -37.11
CA ALA A 47 14.70 23.01 -37.34
C ALA A 47 15.30 23.06 -38.76
N ALA A 48 14.50 22.72 -39.78
CA ALA A 48 14.92 22.69 -41.19
C ALA A 48 15.08 24.10 -41.78
N LEU A 49 16.32 24.63 -41.77
CA LEU A 49 16.63 25.96 -42.28
C LEU A 49 17.08 25.93 -43.76
N PRO A 50 16.42 26.62 -44.71
CA PRO A 50 16.90 26.72 -46.08
C PRO A 50 18.12 27.66 -46.19
N PRO A 51 19.16 27.31 -46.98
CA PRO A 51 20.30 28.19 -47.21
C PRO A 51 19.87 29.45 -47.98
N LEU A 52 20.49 30.59 -47.69
CA LEU A 52 20.23 31.84 -48.41
C LEU A 52 21.04 31.88 -49.73
N PRO A 53 20.40 32.03 -50.90
CA PRO A 53 21.09 32.00 -52.18
C PRO A 53 22.15 33.10 -52.34
N GLY A 54 23.36 32.73 -52.77
CA GLY A 54 24.42 33.68 -53.12
C GLY A 54 25.19 34.27 -51.94
N VAL A 55 24.99 33.75 -50.72
CA VAL A 55 25.68 34.19 -49.50
C VAL A 55 26.66 33.11 -49.03
N PRO A 56 27.99 33.38 -49.00
CA PRO A 56 29.00 32.38 -48.65
C PRO A 56 28.82 31.74 -47.26
N GLY A 57 28.37 32.53 -46.27
CA GLY A 57 28.10 32.05 -44.90
C GLY A 57 26.74 31.37 -44.70
N GLY A 58 25.93 31.28 -45.76
CA GLY A 58 24.61 30.68 -45.72
C GLY A 58 23.59 31.46 -44.88
N ALA A 59 22.61 30.74 -44.34
CA ALA A 59 21.63 31.26 -43.39
C ALA A 59 21.87 30.67 -42.00
N TRP A 60 21.46 31.39 -40.96
CA TRP A 60 21.41 30.82 -39.60
C TRP A 60 20.16 31.22 -38.82
N ALA A 61 19.84 30.44 -37.80
CA ALA A 61 18.68 30.64 -36.95
C ALA A 61 18.96 30.21 -35.50
N ILE A 62 18.26 30.83 -34.55
CA ILE A 62 18.06 30.31 -33.20
C ILE A 62 16.57 30.01 -33.11
N VAL A 63 16.23 28.74 -32.90
CA VAL A 63 14.84 28.27 -32.86
C VAL A 63 14.56 27.51 -31.57
N ARG A 64 13.29 27.47 -31.19
CA ARG A 64 12.81 26.59 -30.12
C ARG A 64 12.59 25.19 -30.70
N SER A 65 12.87 24.18 -29.90
CA SER A 65 12.57 22.78 -30.22
C SER A 65 11.74 22.19 -29.08
N SER A 66 10.94 21.17 -29.40
CA SER A 66 10.19 20.43 -28.38
C SER A 66 11.07 19.46 -27.58
N ILE A 67 12.27 19.16 -28.10
CA ILE A 67 13.17 18.11 -27.60
C ILE A 67 14.31 18.71 -26.78
N VAL A 68 14.91 19.79 -27.28
CA VAL A 68 15.92 20.58 -26.56
C VAL A 68 15.47 22.05 -26.50
N PRO A 69 15.81 22.81 -25.45
CA PRO A 69 15.23 24.14 -25.27
C PRO A 69 15.46 25.09 -26.45
N PHE A 70 16.68 25.10 -26.99
CA PHE A 70 17.05 25.91 -28.15
C PHE A 70 18.03 25.18 -29.04
N VAL A 71 17.91 25.44 -30.34
CA VAL A 71 18.81 24.94 -31.37
C VAL A 71 19.30 26.13 -32.18
N MET A 72 20.62 26.24 -32.31
CA MET A 72 21.22 27.10 -33.32
C MET A 72 21.49 26.26 -34.57
N VAL A 73 21.04 26.73 -35.72
CA VAL A 73 21.23 26.05 -37.02
C VAL A 73 21.95 26.99 -37.96
N GLN A 74 22.99 26.51 -38.62
CA GLN A 74 23.62 27.17 -39.77
C GLN A 74 23.43 26.29 -41.01
N ALA A 75 22.87 26.85 -42.09
CA ALA A 75 22.60 26.19 -43.35
C ALA A 75 23.47 26.77 -44.46
N ALA A 76 24.40 25.97 -45.01
CA ALA A 76 25.30 26.41 -46.07
C ALA A 76 24.85 25.89 -47.44
N GLN A 77 24.94 26.76 -48.46
CA GLN A 77 24.46 26.44 -49.82
C GLN A 77 25.42 25.55 -50.61
N GLN A 78 26.74 25.71 -50.44
CA GLN A 78 27.76 24.91 -51.13
C GLN A 78 28.97 24.71 -50.19
N GLY A 79 29.14 23.49 -49.67
CA GLY A 79 30.42 23.09 -49.06
C GLY A 79 31.52 22.95 -50.11
N ALA A 80 32.78 22.78 -49.68
CA ALA A 80 33.94 22.73 -50.59
C ALA A 80 33.87 21.63 -51.69
N GLY A 81 33.01 20.62 -51.54
CA GLY A 81 32.72 19.56 -52.53
C GLY A 81 31.38 19.69 -53.25
N GLY A 82 30.70 20.83 -53.16
CA GLY A 82 29.39 21.08 -53.79
C GLY A 82 28.19 20.46 -53.05
N GLN A 83 28.38 19.95 -51.83
CA GLN A 83 27.33 19.38 -50.99
C GLN A 83 26.54 20.44 -50.20
N SER A 84 25.25 20.21 -49.97
CA SER A 84 24.44 20.95 -49.00
C SER A 84 24.63 20.35 -47.60
N MET A 85 24.85 21.20 -46.60
CA MET A 85 25.13 20.78 -45.23
C MET A 85 24.59 21.77 -44.20
N TRP A 86 24.20 21.23 -43.06
CA TRP A 86 23.70 21.95 -41.90
C TRP A 86 24.54 21.63 -40.68
N HIS A 87 24.80 22.66 -39.88
CA HIS A 87 25.44 22.57 -38.57
C HIS A 87 24.43 22.91 -37.49
N TYR A 88 24.16 21.95 -36.61
CA TYR A 88 23.22 22.09 -35.50
C TYR A 88 24.00 22.13 -34.18
N VAL A 89 23.75 23.16 -33.37
CA VAL A 89 24.31 23.31 -32.02
C VAL A 89 23.15 23.36 -31.02
N THR A 90 23.17 22.46 -30.06
CA THR A 90 22.14 22.38 -29.00
C THR A 90 22.49 23.32 -27.85
N MET A 91 21.50 24.08 -27.35
CA MET A 91 21.70 25.07 -26.30
C MET A 91 20.63 24.96 -25.21
N GLN A 92 21.08 25.01 -23.96
CA GLN A 92 20.19 25.12 -22.81
C GLN A 92 19.77 26.58 -22.60
N SER A 93 18.59 26.80 -22.00
CA SER A 93 18.05 28.15 -21.74
C SER A 93 19.00 29.05 -20.96
N ASP A 94 19.80 28.48 -20.04
CA ASP A 94 20.77 29.23 -19.24
C ASP A 94 21.93 29.79 -20.07
N VAL A 95 22.30 29.12 -21.17
CA VAL A 95 23.36 29.59 -22.08
C VAL A 95 22.92 30.90 -22.73
N LEU A 96 21.74 30.92 -23.36
CA LEU A 96 21.22 32.13 -24.02
C LEU A 96 20.86 33.23 -23.01
N ARG A 97 20.37 32.85 -21.82
CA ARG A 97 20.09 33.80 -20.72
C ARG A 97 21.36 34.50 -20.26
N ALA A 98 22.47 33.78 -20.12
CA ALA A 98 23.75 34.34 -19.70
C ALA A 98 24.38 35.27 -20.76
N LEU A 99 24.05 35.10 -22.04
CA LEU A 99 24.45 36.02 -23.10
C LEU A 99 23.65 37.32 -23.09
N GLY A 100 22.46 37.38 -22.46
CA GLY A 100 21.67 38.60 -22.35
C GLY A 100 21.41 39.29 -23.70
N GLY A 101 21.20 38.50 -24.77
CA GLY A 101 20.99 38.99 -26.13
C GLY A 101 22.26 39.37 -26.91
N ASN A 102 23.45 39.04 -26.41
CA ASN A 102 24.71 39.29 -27.12
C ASN A 102 24.92 38.28 -28.26
N LEU A 103 24.41 38.61 -29.45
CA LEU A 103 24.46 37.74 -30.63
C LEU A 103 25.86 37.67 -31.28
N ASP A 104 26.75 38.63 -31.03
CA ASP A 104 28.10 38.62 -31.62
C ASP A 104 28.98 37.50 -31.06
N VAL A 105 28.71 37.07 -29.82
CA VAL A 105 29.41 35.95 -29.18
C VAL A 105 29.05 34.63 -29.87
N LEU A 106 27.82 34.49 -30.38
CA LEU A 106 27.36 33.29 -31.09
C LEU A 106 28.01 33.13 -32.47
N LYS A 107 28.51 34.21 -33.07
CA LYS A 107 29.25 34.15 -34.35
C LYS A 107 30.52 33.29 -34.26
N GLN A 108 31.07 33.11 -33.06
CA GLN A 108 32.23 32.24 -32.83
C GLN A 108 31.92 30.76 -33.10
N LEU A 109 30.63 30.38 -33.13
CA LEU A 109 30.18 29.03 -33.42
C LEU A 109 29.91 28.80 -34.91
N PHE A 110 30.05 29.83 -35.76
CA PHE A 110 29.84 29.70 -37.20
C PHE A 110 31.05 29.10 -37.87
N GLU A 111 30.79 28.16 -38.77
CA GLU A 111 31.81 27.67 -39.69
C GLU A 111 31.86 28.58 -40.91
N ALA A 112 33.04 29.17 -41.16
CA ALA A 112 33.26 30.00 -42.34
C ALA A 112 33.33 29.16 -43.63
N GLU A 113 33.91 27.96 -43.54
CA GLU A 113 33.93 26.95 -44.59
C GLU A 113 33.46 25.61 -44.02
N MET A 114 32.41 25.05 -44.59
CA MET A 114 31.80 23.80 -44.12
C MET A 114 32.71 22.59 -44.37
N PRO A 115 32.92 21.70 -43.37
CA PRO A 115 33.74 20.50 -43.53
C PRO A 115 33.19 19.51 -44.59
N VAL A 116 34.09 18.69 -45.14
CA VAL A 116 33.76 17.61 -46.09
C VAL A 116 33.95 16.26 -45.39
N TYR A 117 32.92 15.41 -45.41
CA TYR A 117 32.97 14.08 -44.81
C TYR A 117 32.96 12.97 -45.86
N ASP A 118 33.98 12.10 -45.77
CA ASP A 118 34.17 10.89 -46.59
C ASP A 118 34.03 9.59 -45.76
N ARG A 119 33.64 9.68 -44.47
CA ARG A 119 33.00 8.58 -43.70
C ARG A 119 31.77 9.07 -42.92
N LEU A 120 30.85 8.16 -42.61
CA LEU A 120 29.69 8.44 -41.77
C LEU A 120 29.99 8.10 -40.31
N GLY A 121 29.54 8.95 -39.39
CA GLY A 121 29.59 8.69 -37.95
C GLY A 121 30.86 9.18 -37.25
N ASP A 122 31.56 10.16 -37.82
CA ASP A 122 32.74 10.74 -37.20
C ASP A 122 32.39 11.45 -35.87
N ARG A 123 33.28 11.32 -34.87
CA ARG A 123 33.09 11.91 -33.54
C ARG A 123 33.69 13.30 -33.48
N LEU A 124 32.88 14.28 -33.05
CA LEU A 124 33.28 15.67 -32.90
C LEU A 124 33.65 16.00 -31.44
N PRO A 125 34.66 16.87 -31.21
CA PRO A 125 34.86 17.48 -29.89
C PRO A 125 33.69 18.43 -29.57
N PRO A 126 33.36 18.66 -28.29
CA PRO A 126 32.35 19.65 -27.93
C PRO A 126 32.84 21.09 -28.18
N LEU A 127 31.90 22.01 -28.40
CA LEU A 127 32.19 23.45 -28.59
C LEU A 127 32.18 24.17 -27.24
N PHE A 128 32.94 25.27 -27.12
CA PHE A 128 33.01 26.07 -25.90
C PHE A 128 32.62 27.53 -26.17
N LEU A 129 31.65 28.05 -25.41
CA LEU A 129 31.16 29.42 -25.56
C LEU A 129 31.38 30.24 -24.28
N PRO A 130 31.99 31.44 -24.32
CA PRO A 130 32.24 32.24 -23.12
C PRO A 130 30.96 32.86 -22.52
N GLN A 131 30.93 32.98 -21.19
CA GLN A 131 29.88 33.71 -20.46
C GLN A 131 30.08 35.23 -20.56
N ALA A 132 29.69 35.82 -21.69
CA ALA A 132 30.00 37.21 -22.00
C ALA A 132 29.06 38.26 -21.35
N GLY A 133 27.86 37.88 -20.91
CA GLY A 133 26.85 38.85 -20.45
C GLY A 133 26.20 39.65 -21.60
N PRO A 134 25.23 40.53 -21.29
CA PRO A 134 24.64 41.42 -22.28
C PRO A 134 25.69 42.37 -22.86
N PRO A 135 25.50 42.90 -24.09
CA PRO A 135 26.41 43.88 -24.66
C PRO A 135 26.57 45.11 -23.73
N PRO A 136 27.71 45.82 -23.73
CA PRO A 136 27.85 47.04 -22.95
C PRO A 136 26.85 48.12 -23.41
N ALA A 137 26.51 49.06 -22.51
CA ALA A 137 25.43 50.03 -22.74
C ALA A 137 25.59 50.86 -24.03
N HIS A 138 26.82 51.20 -24.42
CA HIS A 138 27.07 51.96 -25.65
C HIS A 138 26.76 51.14 -26.91
N GLU A 139 27.16 49.87 -26.98
CA GLU A 139 26.82 48.97 -28.09
C GLU A 139 25.30 48.73 -28.17
N GLN A 140 24.61 48.63 -27.02
CA GLN A 140 23.15 48.52 -27.01
C GLN A 140 22.46 49.78 -27.57
N ILE A 141 22.99 50.97 -27.25
CA ILE A 141 22.49 52.23 -27.82
C ILE A 141 22.70 52.24 -29.33
N ASP A 142 23.89 51.83 -29.80
CA ASP A 142 24.19 51.75 -31.23
C ASP A 142 23.21 50.81 -31.96
N HIS A 143 22.90 49.64 -31.39
CA HIS A 143 21.89 48.73 -31.95
C HIS A 143 20.48 49.33 -32.01
N ILE A 144 20.08 50.12 -31.01
CA ILE A 144 18.79 50.83 -31.04
C ILE A 144 18.78 51.88 -32.16
N LEU A 145 19.89 52.61 -32.35
CA LEU A 145 20.03 53.61 -33.42
C LEU A 145 20.02 52.96 -34.82
N GLU A 146 20.62 51.78 -34.97
CA GLU A 146 20.55 50.97 -36.19
C GLU A 146 19.11 50.52 -36.49
N LEU A 147 18.35 50.08 -35.48
CA LEU A 147 16.93 49.76 -35.64
C LEU A 147 16.09 50.99 -36.03
N MET A 148 16.38 52.15 -35.44
CA MET A 148 15.75 53.42 -35.84
C MET A 148 16.06 53.76 -37.30
N THR A 149 17.28 53.49 -37.76
CA THR A 149 17.66 53.68 -39.17
C THR A 149 16.86 52.76 -40.09
N CYS A 150 16.76 51.47 -39.77
CA CYS A 150 15.97 50.49 -40.53
C CYS A 150 14.47 50.84 -40.58
N THR A 151 13.93 51.42 -39.51
CA THR A 151 12.52 51.83 -39.42
C THR A 151 12.27 53.28 -39.86
N ARG A 152 13.27 53.97 -40.42
CA ARG A 152 13.21 55.38 -40.86
C ARG A 152 12.74 56.35 -39.75
N ASN A 153 13.22 56.12 -38.52
CA ASN A 153 12.90 56.88 -37.31
C ASN A 153 11.41 56.88 -36.92
N ARG A 154 10.64 55.90 -37.39
CA ARG A 154 9.22 55.74 -37.06
C ARG A 154 9.05 55.01 -35.73
N THR A 155 8.93 55.76 -34.64
CA THR A 155 8.74 55.16 -33.30
C THR A 155 7.44 54.38 -33.15
N ASP A 156 6.41 54.74 -33.91
CA ASP A 156 5.15 53.99 -34.00
C ASP A 156 5.35 52.58 -34.58
N VAL A 157 6.27 52.43 -35.54
CA VAL A 157 6.63 51.13 -36.11
C VAL A 157 7.46 50.32 -35.11
N ILE A 158 8.39 50.96 -34.38
CA ILE A 158 9.18 50.31 -33.33
C ILE A 158 8.28 49.81 -32.20
N GLU A 159 7.26 50.58 -31.82
CA GLU A 159 6.26 50.19 -30.82
C GLU A 159 5.53 48.92 -31.24
N LEU A 160 5.00 48.87 -32.47
CA LEU A 160 4.31 47.66 -32.99
C LEU A 160 5.23 46.45 -33.10
N LEU A 161 6.50 46.64 -33.50
CA LEU A 161 7.49 45.57 -33.56
C LEU A 161 7.81 45.04 -32.15
N LEU A 162 8.02 45.93 -31.18
CA LEU A 162 8.28 45.55 -29.79
C LEU A 162 7.07 44.85 -29.17
N SER A 163 5.86 45.33 -29.45
CA SER A 163 4.63 44.69 -28.99
C SER A 163 4.45 43.28 -29.52
N ALA A 164 4.76 43.06 -30.81
CA ALA A 164 4.77 41.71 -31.36
C ALA A 164 5.81 40.82 -30.68
N VAL A 165 6.99 41.36 -30.32
CA VAL A 165 7.99 40.61 -29.56
C VAL A 165 7.49 40.24 -28.16
N VAL A 166 6.89 41.18 -27.45
CA VAL A 166 6.42 40.99 -26.06
C VAL A 166 5.23 40.01 -25.99
N GLU A 167 4.29 40.11 -26.92
CA GLU A 167 3.07 39.26 -26.99
C GLU A 167 3.31 37.91 -27.67
N GLY A 168 4.53 37.63 -28.16
CA GLY A 168 4.84 36.36 -28.83
C GLY A 168 4.27 36.24 -30.24
N VAL A 169 3.85 37.34 -30.87
CA VAL A 169 3.40 37.35 -32.26
C VAL A 169 4.60 37.26 -33.19
N GLN A 170 4.54 36.37 -34.19
CA GLN A 170 5.62 36.20 -35.15
C GLN A 170 5.73 37.41 -36.09
N ILE A 171 6.95 37.90 -36.26
CA ILE A 171 7.32 39.01 -37.13
C ILE A 171 7.94 38.46 -38.41
N VAL A 172 7.36 38.78 -39.55
CA VAL A 172 7.84 38.40 -40.87
C VAL A 172 8.40 39.64 -41.56
N VAL A 173 9.70 39.62 -41.83
CA VAL A 173 10.42 40.69 -42.52
C VAL A 173 10.50 40.38 -44.01
N LEU A 174 9.87 41.22 -44.82
CA LEU A 174 9.81 41.09 -46.27
C LEU A 174 10.86 41.99 -46.94
N GLU A 175 11.44 41.49 -48.03
CA GLU A 175 12.38 42.22 -48.89
C GLU A 175 13.63 42.77 -48.16
N ALA A 176 14.10 42.06 -47.13
CA ALA A 176 15.32 42.44 -46.42
C ALA A 176 16.59 42.25 -47.28
N PRO A 177 17.62 43.10 -47.10
CA PRO A 177 18.93 42.91 -47.73
C PRO A 177 19.49 41.50 -47.49
N ALA A 178 20.21 40.94 -48.46
CA ALA A 178 20.85 39.62 -48.30
C ALA A 178 22.04 39.64 -47.32
N GLU A 179 22.51 40.82 -46.94
CA GLU A 179 23.61 41.00 -45.98
C GLU A 179 23.19 40.53 -44.58
N LEU A 180 24.01 39.64 -44.01
CA LEU A 180 23.74 39.04 -42.72
C LEU A 180 23.74 40.06 -41.57
N GLU A 181 24.73 40.95 -41.54
CA GLU A 181 24.87 41.96 -40.48
C GLU A 181 23.65 42.89 -40.40
N SER A 182 23.13 43.32 -41.56
CA SER A 182 21.90 44.12 -41.63
C SER A 182 20.70 43.41 -40.98
N ARG A 183 20.54 42.10 -41.22
CA ARG A 183 19.47 41.29 -40.61
C ARG A 183 19.68 41.12 -39.10
N LEU A 184 20.92 40.91 -38.66
CA LEU A 184 21.24 40.74 -37.25
C LEU A 184 21.11 42.02 -36.45
N ASN A 185 21.54 43.16 -36.98
CA ASN A 185 21.43 44.45 -36.29
C ASN A 185 19.96 44.84 -36.05
N PHE A 186 19.06 44.50 -36.98
CA PHE A 186 17.61 44.63 -36.75
C PHE A 186 17.14 43.84 -35.53
N VAL A 187 17.56 42.57 -35.40
CA VAL A 187 17.22 41.73 -34.24
C VAL A 187 17.86 42.27 -32.97
N LYS A 188 19.16 42.62 -32.99
CA LYS A 188 19.88 43.18 -31.83
C LYS A 188 19.23 44.45 -31.30
N GLY A 189 18.78 45.34 -32.18
CA GLY A 189 18.08 46.56 -31.77
C GLY A 189 16.76 46.28 -31.06
N LEU A 190 15.98 45.29 -31.50
CA LEU A 190 14.75 44.86 -30.81
C LEU A 190 15.07 44.23 -29.44
N LEU A 191 16.13 43.41 -29.36
CA LEU A 191 16.59 42.84 -28.10
C LEU A 191 17.04 43.91 -27.10
N ALA A 192 17.69 44.98 -27.56
CA ALA A 192 18.17 46.06 -26.70
C ALA A 192 17.03 46.83 -26.01
N LEU A 193 15.83 46.87 -26.61
CA LEU A 193 14.62 47.44 -26.02
C LEU A 193 13.98 46.56 -24.92
N LEU A 194 14.49 45.34 -24.69
CA LEU A 194 14.02 44.42 -23.66
C LEU A 194 15.02 44.33 -22.50
N PRO A 195 14.58 44.03 -21.27
CA PRO A 195 15.48 43.76 -20.15
C PRO A 195 16.30 42.48 -20.45
N PRO A 196 17.58 42.38 -20.03
CA PRO A 196 18.43 41.23 -20.34
C PRO A 196 17.82 39.84 -20.08
N PRO A 197 17.06 39.62 -18.98
CA PRO A 197 16.41 38.33 -18.72
C PRO A 197 15.33 37.94 -19.73
N ALA A 198 14.77 38.90 -20.49
CA ALA A 198 13.73 38.65 -21.47
C ALA A 198 14.29 38.25 -22.85
N ARG A 199 15.51 38.69 -23.17
CA ARG A 199 16.09 38.64 -24.52
C ARG A 199 16.27 37.23 -25.06
N PHE A 200 16.58 36.26 -24.19
CA PHE A 200 16.79 34.86 -24.62
C PHE A 200 15.51 34.20 -25.16
N GLY A 201 14.34 34.74 -24.85
CA GLY A 201 13.06 34.21 -25.32
C GLY A 201 12.76 34.56 -26.78
N VAL A 202 13.49 35.49 -27.39
CA VAL A 202 13.25 35.95 -28.75
C VAL A 202 14.06 35.10 -29.73
N THR A 203 13.38 34.26 -30.49
CA THR A 203 13.99 33.41 -31.53
C THR A 203 13.92 34.06 -32.90
N PHE A 204 14.83 33.70 -33.80
CA PHE A 204 14.87 34.28 -35.14
C PHE A 204 15.50 33.35 -36.18
N ALA A 205 15.12 33.54 -37.44
CA ALA A 205 15.69 32.88 -38.60
C ALA A 205 16.05 33.92 -39.66
N THR A 206 17.32 33.97 -40.03
CA THR A 206 17.84 34.93 -41.02
C THR A 206 17.44 34.60 -42.44
N HIS A 207 16.81 33.46 -42.70
CA HIS A 207 16.17 33.12 -43.96
C HIS A 207 15.05 32.09 -43.73
N SER A 208 13.95 32.20 -44.46
CA SER A 208 12.90 31.19 -44.49
C SER A 208 12.03 31.34 -45.75
N GLU A 209 11.46 30.22 -46.18
CA GLU A 209 10.57 30.10 -47.35
C GLU A 209 9.17 29.63 -46.91
N SER A 210 8.21 29.56 -47.84
CA SER A 210 6.81 29.22 -47.53
C SER A 210 6.63 27.79 -46.97
N ASP A 211 7.50 26.86 -47.33
CA ASP A 211 7.49 25.46 -46.87
C ASP A 211 8.35 25.23 -45.61
N THR A 212 9.06 26.26 -45.15
CA THR A 212 10.01 26.16 -44.05
C THR A 212 9.29 26.06 -42.70
N ARG A 213 9.47 24.91 -42.03
CA ARG A 213 8.96 24.61 -40.69
C ARG A 213 10.01 25.00 -39.65
N LEU A 214 9.88 26.20 -39.08
CA LEU A 214 10.77 26.72 -38.02
C LEU A 214 9.97 27.48 -36.96
N ASP A 215 10.21 27.17 -35.68
CA ASP A 215 9.68 27.93 -34.55
C ASP A 215 10.61 29.13 -34.21
N ALA A 216 10.54 30.13 -35.08
CA ALA A 216 11.26 31.41 -34.96
C ALA A 216 10.27 32.57 -34.84
N GLN A 217 10.45 33.42 -33.83
CA GLN A 217 9.62 34.61 -33.64
C GLN A 217 9.87 35.67 -34.71
N ILE A 218 11.11 35.89 -35.13
CA ILE A 218 11.46 36.83 -36.20
C ILE A 218 11.96 36.06 -37.42
N ARG A 219 11.27 36.16 -38.56
CA ARG A 219 11.60 35.45 -39.80
C ARG A 219 11.87 36.42 -40.94
N PHE A 220 13.05 36.33 -41.53
CA PHE A 220 13.33 37.01 -42.80
C PHE A 220 12.86 36.11 -43.95
N PHE A 221 11.90 36.58 -44.73
CA PHE A 221 11.09 35.74 -45.61
C PHE A 221 11.28 36.07 -47.08
N SER A 222 11.46 35.04 -47.89
CA SER A 222 11.71 35.14 -49.34
C SER A 222 10.65 34.44 -50.21
N GLY A 223 9.57 33.90 -49.60
CA GLY A 223 8.50 33.19 -50.31
C GLY A 223 7.36 34.10 -50.81
N ASP A 224 6.44 33.52 -51.58
CA ASP A 224 5.34 34.27 -52.22
C ASP A 224 4.19 34.58 -51.25
N GLU A 225 3.90 33.68 -50.30
CA GLU A 225 2.82 33.82 -49.33
C GLU A 225 3.36 33.74 -47.89
N PRO A 226 3.34 34.85 -47.11
CA PRO A 226 3.79 34.83 -45.73
C PRO A 226 2.82 34.06 -44.82
N PRO A 227 3.29 33.52 -43.68
CA PRO A 227 2.43 32.80 -42.74
C PRO A 227 1.26 33.66 -42.23
N ALA A 228 0.09 33.02 -42.06
CA ALA A 228 -1.10 33.66 -41.50
C ALA A 228 -0.89 34.11 -40.03
N ASP A 229 -1.66 35.09 -39.57
CA ASP A 229 -1.62 35.64 -38.21
C ASP A 229 -0.27 36.22 -37.75
N THR A 230 0.56 36.68 -38.70
CA THR A 230 1.85 37.32 -38.44
C THR A 230 1.82 38.83 -38.61
N LEU A 231 2.78 39.51 -37.96
CA LEU A 231 3.08 40.92 -38.20
C LEU A 231 4.06 41.02 -39.37
N LEU A 232 3.66 41.68 -40.45
CA LEU A 232 4.48 41.84 -41.66
C LEU A 232 5.21 43.19 -41.63
N PHE A 233 6.53 43.17 -41.64
CA PHE A 233 7.37 44.36 -41.78
C PHE A 233 7.99 44.44 -43.19
N HIS A 234 7.64 45.49 -43.93
CA HIS A 234 8.17 45.76 -45.27
C HIS A 234 9.43 46.61 -45.19
N TRP A 235 10.60 45.99 -45.42
CA TRP A 235 11.89 46.65 -45.23
C TRP A 235 12.07 47.92 -46.09
N PRO A 236 11.75 47.94 -47.40
CA PRO A 236 12.00 49.12 -48.24
C PRO A 236 11.07 50.29 -47.97
N THR A 237 9.92 50.07 -47.33
CA THR A 237 8.94 51.14 -47.06
C THR A 237 8.84 51.51 -45.57
N ALA A 238 9.44 50.71 -44.69
CA ALA A 238 9.30 50.81 -43.23
C ALA A 238 7.81 50.90 -42.80
N ARG A 239 7.00 50.00 -43.36
CA ARG A 239 5.56 49.88 -43.05
C ARG A 239 5.25 48.52 -42.46
N VAL A 240 4.26 48.51 -41.56
CA VAL A 240 3.78 47.31 -40.89
C VAL A 240 2.36 47.01 -41.34
N SER A 241 2.06 45.74 -41.59
CA SER A 241 0.73 45.22 -41.95
C SER A 241 0.50 43.86 -41.29
N GLY A 242 -0.69 43.27 -41.42
CA GLY A 242 -1.01 41.99 -40.77
C GLY A 242 -1.53 42.17 -39.34
N ARG A 243 -1.25 41.21 -38.45
CA ARG A 243 -1.76 41.17 -37.06
C ARG A 243 -1.01 42.17 -36.18
N GLN A 244 -1.66 43.29 -35.84
CA GLN A 244 -1.13 44.29 -34.91
C GLN A 244 -1.56 43.99 -33.47
N VAL A 245 -0.66 44.21 -32.52
CA VAL A 245 -0.88 44.05 -31.08
C VAL A 245 -0.30 45.25 -30.35
N GLU A 246 -0.86 45.56 -29.19
CA GLU A 246 -0.44 46.67 -28.33
C GLU A 246 -0.20 46.14 -26.91
N ASP A 247 0.83 46.65 -26.24
CA ASP A 247 1.11 46.32 -24.84
C ASP A 247 1.66 47.54 -24.07
N GLY A 248 1.40 47.56 -22.76
CA GLY A 248 1.77 48.69 -21.90
C GLY A 248 3.29 48.85 -21.72
N TYR A 249 4.06 47.77 -21.84
CA TYR A 249 5.53 47.85 -21.72
C TYR A 249 6.14 48.54 -22.94
N SER A 250 5.72 48.17 -24.16
CA SER A 250 6.22 48.78 -25.39
C SER A 250 5.88 50.26 -25.46
N HIS A 251 4.64 50.62 -25.08
CA HIS A 251 4.25 52.02 -24.98
C HIS A 251 5.16 52.80 -24.01
N PHE A 252 5.42 52.22 -22.83
CA PHE A 252 6.33 52.80 -21.85
C PHE A 252 7.77 52.94 -22.41
N MET A 253 8.35 51.88 -22.97
CA MET A 253 9.71 51.93 -23.54
C MET A 253 9.85 52.94 -24.68
N VAL A 254 8.87 53.00 -25.58
CA VAL A 254 8.86 53.95 -26.70
C VAL A 254 8.73 55.39 -26.19
N SER A 255 7.97 55.62 -25.11
CA SER A 255 7.92 56.94 -24.47
C SER A 255 9.29 57.40 -23.96
N GLN A 256 10.13 56.46 -23.48
CA GLN A 256 11.51 56.75 -23.06
C GLN A 256 12.42 56.94 -24.26
N LEU A 257 12.28 56.12 -25.30
CA LEU A 257 13.07 56.21 -26.53
C LEU A 257 12.89 57.56 -27.26
N ARG A 258 11.67 58.13 -27.21
CA ARG A 258 11.40 59.48 -27.75
C ARG A 258 12.19 60.58 -27.04
N LEU A 259 12.59 60.36 -25.79
CA LEU A 259 13.40 61.28 -25.01
C LEU A 259 14.89 61.04 -25.30
N ASP A 260 15.37 59.83 -25.03
CA ASP A 260 16.79 59.46 -25.15
C ASP A 260 16.96 57.93 -25.15
N ALA A 261 17.83 57.40 -26.03
CA ALA A 261 18.10 55.96 -26.09
C ALA A 261 18.80 55.42 -24.82
N GLY A 262 19.58 56.26 -24.12
CA GLY A 262 20.19 55.93 -22.83
C GLY A 262 19.17 55.80 -21.71
N LEU A 263 18.06 56.54 -21.73
CA LEU A 263 16.96 56.36 -20.77
C LEU A 263 16.32 54.98 -20.90
N VAL A 264 16.21 54.44 -22.12
CA VAL A 264 15.73 53.06 -22.34
C VAL A 264 16.65 52.05 -21.63
N ILE A 265 17.97 52.25 -21.71
CA ILE A 265 18.93 51.36 -21.02
C ILE A 265 18.82 51.48 -19.50
N GLN A 266 18.64 52.70 -18.96
CA GLN A 266 18.43 52.89 -17.51
C GLN A 266 17.13 52.22 -17.03
N GLU A 267 16.06 52.35 -17.80
CA GLU A 267 14.75 51.83 -17.45
C GLU A 267 14.68 50.31 -17.55
N THR A 268 15.26 49.72 -18.60
CA THR A 268 15.40 48.26 -18.72
C THR A 268 16.25 47.67 -17.59
N GLN A 269 17.29 48.37 -17.12
CA GLN A 269 18.07 47.98 -15.94
C GLN A 269 17.24 48.03 -14.65
N ALA A 270 16.48 49.09 -14.43
CA ALA A 270 15.64 49.24 -13.24
C ALA A 270 14.51 48.18 -13.16
N LEU A 271 13.97 47.77 -14.31
CA LEU A 271 12.93 46.73 -14.39
C LEU A 271 13.49 45.30 -14.29
N THR A 272 14.79 45.12 -14.51
CA THR A 272 15.47 43.82 -14.51
C THR A 272 15.19 42.96 -13.26
N PRO A 273 15.33 43.45 -12.01
CA PRO A 273 15.10 42.61 -10.84
C PRO A 273 13.65 42.11 -10.72
N ILE A 274 12.68 42.99 -11.03
CA ILE A 274 11.24 42.68 -10.93
C ILE A 274 10.83 41.70 -12.04
N ALA A 275 11.24 41.99 -13.29
CA ALA A 275 10.94 41.13 -14.43
C ALA A 275 11.64 39.76 -14.30
N ALA A 276 12.91 39.73 -13.86
CA ALA A 276 13.63 38.47 -13.64
C ALA A 276 12.95 37.59 -12.59
N TRP A 277 12.43 38.19 -11.51
CA TRP A 277 11.70 37.46 -10.48
C TRP A 277 10.43 36.80 -11.03
N ARG A 278 9.62 37.53 -11.80
CA ARG A 278 8.40 36.98 -12.44
C ARG A 278 8.71 35.92 -13.50
N ILE A 279 9.70 36.17 -14.37
CA ILE A 279 10.11 35.21 -15.40
C ILE A 279 10.61 33.90 -14.77
N LYS A 280 11.36 33.97 -13.65
CA LYS A 280 11.80 32.77 -12.91
C LYS A 280 10.63 31.98 -12.31
N ARG A 281 9.50 32.63 -12.04
CA ARG A 281 8.28 32.01 -11.53
C ARG A 281 7.43 31.34 -12.64
N GLY A 282 7.81 31.53 -13.90
CA GLY A 282 7.14 30.94 -15.06
C GLY A 282 6.11 31.86 -15.73
N ASP A 283 6.02 33.13 -15.34
CA ASP A 283 5.09 34.08 -15.96
C ASP A 283 5.48 34.31 -17.44
N ALA A 284 4.46 34.44 -18.30
CA ALA A 284 4.65 34.83 -19.70
C ALA A 284 5.36 36.18 -19.79
N LEU A 285 6.14 36.40 -20.86
CA LEU A 285 6.97 37.59 -20.98
C LEU A 285 6.16 38.90 -20.89
N ALA A 286 5.04 38.98 -21.59
CA ALA A 286 4.11 40.10 -21.53
C ALA A 286 3.63 40.39 -20.10
N ALA A 287 3.19 39.35 -19.37
CA ALA A 287 2.72 39.49 -17.99
C ALA A 287 3.82 39.97 -17.03
N ALA A 288 5.04 39.42 -17.16
CA ALA A 288 6.18 39.79 -16.33
C ALA A 288 6.60 41.26 -16.53
N LEU A 289 6.63 41.73 -17.77
CA LEU A 289 7.00 43.10 -18.12
C LEU A 289 5.89 44.10 -17.76
N ALA A 290 4.62 43.75 -18.01
CA ALA A 290 3.48 44.53 -17.59
C ALA A 290 3.48 44.74 -16.06
N TYR A 291 3.65 43.67 -15.29
CA TYR A 291 3.76 43.77 -13.83
C TYR A 291 4.94 44.65 -13.39
N ALA A 292 6.13 44.47 -13.98
CA ALA A 292 7.30 45.26 -13.60
C ALA A 292 7.08 46.77 -13.84
N SER A 293 6.46 47.14 -14.96
CA SER A 293 6.12 48.53 -15.27
C SER A 293 5.08 49.11 -14.31
N HIS A 294 4.00 48.37 -14.03
CA HIS A 294 2.95 48.76 -13.08
C HIS A 294 3.49 48.91 -11.65
N ARG A 295 4.28 47.94 -11.19
CA ARG A 295 4.95 47.94 -9.89
C ARG A 295 5.79 49.20 -9.67
N LYS A 296 6.56 49.61 -10.70
CA LYS A 296 7.38 50.83 -10.64
C LYS A 296 6.53 52.11 -10.58
N ALA A 297 5.39 52.14 -11.27
CA ALA A 297 4.45 53.26 -11.17
C ALA A 297 3.87 53.37 -9.76
N LEU A 298 3.51 52.24 -9.14
CA LEU A 298 3.01 52.16 -7.77
C LEU A 298 4.05 52.67 -6.74
N ASP A 299 5.32 52.27 -6.88
CA ASP A 299 6.41 52.76 -6.03
C ASP A 299 6.55 54.28 -6.07
N ARG A 300 6.44 54.85 -7.27
CA ARG A 300 6.49 56.29 -7.46
C ARG A 300 5.30 56.99 -6.80
N ALA A 301 4.09 56.46 -6.93
CA ALA A 301 2.88 57.02 -6.34
C ALA A 301 2.95 57.06 -4.81
N LEU A 302 3.35 55.96 -4.17
CA LEU A 302 3.43 55.86 -2.71
C LEU A 302 4.55 56.72 -2.12
N ARG A 303 5.72 56.80 -2.78
CA ARG A 303 6.80 57.72 -2.37
C ARG A 303 6.38 59.20 -2.41
N HIS A 304 5.39 59.54 -3.23
CA HIS A 304 4.83 60.88 -3.33
C HIS A 304 3.50 61.07 -2.57
N ASN A 305 3.11 60.11 -1.70
CA ASN A 305 1.86 60.14 -0.92
C ASN A 305 0.60 60.31 -1.79
N GLN A 306 0.59 59.75 -3.00
CA GLN A 306 -0.59 59.75 -3.85
C GLN A 306 -1.54 58.61 -3.44
N PRO A 307 -2.86 58.77 -3.60
CA PRO A 307 -3.82 57.71 -3.31
C PRO A 307 -3.61 56.55 -4.28
N VAL A 308 -3.62 55.33 -3.76
CA VAL A 308 -3.55 54.12 -4.57
C VAL A 308 -4.55 53.08 -4.07
N GLU A 309 -4.96 52.18 -4.96
CA GLU A 309 -5.89 51.10 -4.66
C GLU A 309 -5.32 50.16 -3.59
N ILE A 310 -6.16 49.84 -2.60
CA ILE A 310 -5.76 49.07 -1.42
C ILE A 310 -5.34 47.64 -1.77
N ASP A 311 -5.98 47.06 -2.78
CA ASP A 311 -5.70 45.71 -3.29
C ASP A 311 -4.31 45.60 -3.90
N ASP A 312 -3.90 46.62 -4.66
CA ASP A 312 -2.58 46.67 -5.30
C ASP A 312 -1.47 46.77 -4.24
N VAL A 313 -1.67 47.61 -3.22
CA VAL A 313 -0.72 47.79 -2.12
C VAL A 313 -0.61 46.53 -1.26
N SER A 314 -1.73 45.93 -0.89
CA SER A 314 -1.76 44.69 -0.09
C SER A 314 -1.15 43.51 -0.86
N GLY A 315 -1.51 43.36 -2.14
CA GLY A 315 -1.01 42.30 -3.02
C GLY A 315 0.50 42.36 -3.20
N VAL A 316 1.05 43.56 -3.42
CA VAL A 316 2.49 43.80 -3.54
C VAL A 316 3.21 43.50 -2.22
N LEU A 317 2.70 44.00 -1.09
CA LEU A 317 3.33 43.83 0.21
C LEU A 317 3.37 42.35 0.65
N ALA A 318 2.35 41.57 0.29
CA ALA A 318 2.26 40.15 0.62
C ALA A 318 3.15 39.25 -0.26
N HIS A 319 3.30 39.55 -1.56
CA HIS A 319 3.88 38.61 -2.52
C HIS A 319 5.22 39.04 -3.13
N ASP A 320 5.50 40.33 -3.21
CA ASP A 320 6.66 40.85 -3.94
C ASP A 320 7.91 40.89 -3.05
N ARG A 321 8.85 39.97 -3.33
CA ARG A 321 10.12 39.87 -2.60
C ARG A 321 11.19 40.85 -3.07
N THR A 322 10.90 41.66 -4.08
CA THR A 322 11.84 42.67 -4.60
C THR A 322 11.78 44.00 -3.84
N LEU A 323 10.83 44.13 -2.90
CA LEU A 323 10.70 45.26 -1.99
C LEU A 323 11.92 45.42 -1.07
N ASP A 324 12.57 46.59 -1.14
CA ASP A 324 13.51 47.04 -0.12
C ASP A 324 12.78 47.39 1.20
N ASP A 325 13.52 47.52 2.30
CA ASP A 325 12.94 47.71 3.63
C ASP A 325 12.21 49.06 3.78
N ASP A 326 12.71 50.11 3.10
CA ASP A 326 12.11 51.45 3.11
C ASP A 326 10.76 51.49 2.38
N LEU A 327 10.67 50.88 1.19
CA LEU A 327 9.41 50.72 0.48
C LEU A 327 8.47 49.85 1.29
N ARG A 328 8.94 48.74 1.88
CA ARG A 328 8.09 47.85 2.69
C ARG A 328 7.38 48.60 3.82
N ARG A 329 8.09 49.48 4.54
CA ARG A 329 7.52 50.35 5.58
C ARG A 329 6.50 51.34 5.03
N THR A 330 6.80 51.94 3.88
CA THR A 330 5.91 52.90 3.21
C THR A 330 4.58 52.25 2.84
N TYR A 331 4.62 51.04 2.27
CA TYR A 331 3.43 50.25 1.94
C TYR A 331 2.65 49.88 3.21
N ALA A 332 3.34 49.40 4.24
CA ALA A 332 2.71 48.95 5.47
C ALA A 332 1.95 50.06 6.22
N ASN A 333 2.56 51.24 6.33
CA ASN A 333 1.95 52.38 7.01
C ASN A 333 0.74 52.93 6.25
N HIS A 334 0.80 52.97 4.91
CA HIS A 334 -0.32 53.38 4.07
C HIS A 334 -1.50 52.41 4.23
N LEU A 335 -1.22 51.11 4.15
CA LEU A 335 -2.22 50.04 4.26
C LEU A 335 -2.93 50.06 5.62
N LEU A 336 -2.19 50.16 6.73
CA LEU A 336 -2.77 50.23 8.08
C LEU A 336 -3.67 51.46 8.27
N SER A 337 -3.25 52.60 7.74
CA SER A 337 -3.99 53.86 7.92
C SER A 337 -5.30 53.88 7.13
N ILE A 338 -5.30 53.34 5.91
CA ILE A 338 -6.52 53.21 5.11
C ILE A 338 -7.44 52.14 5.69
N SER A 339 -6.91 50.99 6.10
CA SER A 339 -7.70 49.89 6.68
C SER A 339 -8.47 50.33 7.94
N LEU A 340 -7.83 51.10 8.82
CA LEU A 340 -8.48 51.67 10.01
C LEU A 340 -9.52 52.76 9.67
N ALA A 341 -9.34 53.47 8.56
CA ALA A 341 -10.29 54.50 8.12
C ALA A 341 -11.53 53.90 7.43
N LEU A 342 -11.37 52.75 6.76
CA LEU A 342 -12.44 52.01 6.09
C LEU A 342 -13.18 51.02 7.01
N ASP A 343 -12.74 50.88 8.27
CA ASP A 343 -13.22 49.85 9.21
C ASP A 343 -13.09 48.41 8.68
N ASP A 344 -12.13 48.17 7.78
CA ASP A 344 -11.82 46.85 7.23
C ASP A 344 -10.33 46.54 7.36
N MET A 345 -10.00 45.72 8.35
CA MET A 345 -8.63 45.33 8.69
C MET A 345 -8.15 44.07 7.95
N GLN A 346 -8.97 43.45 7.09
CA GLN A 346 -8.57 42.25 6.36
C GLN A 346 -7.42 42.53 5.39
N TYR A 347 -7.44 43.70 4.73
CA TYR A 347 -6.37 44.13 3.84
C TYR A 347 -5.03 44.31 4.54
N ALA A 348 -5.03 44.55 5.85
CA ALA A 348 -3.85 44.73 6.69
C ALA A 348 -3.33 43.42 7.31
N ASP A 349 -3.96 42.27 7.07
CA ASP A 349 -3.48 40.98 7.58
C ASP A 349 -2.04 40.62 7.16
N PRO A 350 -1.51 41.01 5.97
CA PRO A 350 -0.10 40.83 5.65
C PRO A 350 0.88 41.49 6.64
N LEU A 351 0.44 42.52 7.37
CA LEU A 351 1.27 43.21 8.37
C LEU A 351 1.63 42.32 9.55
N ALA A 352 0.75 41.39 9.92
CA ALA A 352 0.96 40.51 11.07
C ALA A 352 2.29 39.75 10.97
N VAL A 353 2.66 39.32 9.77
CA VAL A 353 3.92 38.59 9.49
C VAL A 353 5.12 39.53 9.46
N LEU A 354 4.94 40.73 8.91
CA LEU A 354 6.03 41.68 8.70
C LEU A 354 6.52 42.33 9.99
N MET A 355 5.64 42.51 10.98
CA MET A 355 5.97 43.12 12.27
C MET A 355 7.04 42.36 13.06
N ARG A 356 7.18 41.04 12.86
CA ARG A 356 8.26 40.25 13.48
C ARG A 356 9.66 40.63 12.99
N GLN A 357 9.76 41.11 11.75
CA GLN A 357 11.02 41.45 11.11
C GLN A 357 11.40 42.91 11.32
N ASP A 358 10.44 43.77 11.67
CA ASP A 358 10.62 45.21 11.81
C ASP A 358 9.98 45.76 13.10
N ARG A 359 10.84 46.02 14.09
CA ARG A 359 10.45 46.50 15.43
C ARG A 359 9.82 47.90 15.42
N GLU A 360 10.19 48.74 14.45
CA GLU A 360 9.66 50.10 14.33
C GLU A 360 8.21 50.07 13.79
N LEU A 361 7.96 49.18 12.83
CA LEU A 361 6.62 48.90 12.32
C LEU A 361 5.73 48.29 13.41
N GLU A 362 6.25 47.35 14.21
CA GLU A 362 5.53 46.75 15.34
C GLU A 362 5.03 47.81 16.33
N THR A 363 5.93 48.71 16.75
CA THR A 363 5.63 49.79 17.71
C THR A 363 4.56 50.73 17.16
N THR A 364 4.69 51.14 15.89
CA THR A 364 3.75 52.05 15.24
C THR A 364 2.37 51.42 15.08
N THR A 365 2.32 50.13 14.75
CA THR A 365 1.07 49.39 14.58
C THR A 365 0.34 49.22 15.92
N HIS A 366 1.07 48.90 16.99
CA HIS A 366 0.48 48.78 18.33
C HIS A 366 -0.18 50.08 18.78
N GLN A 367 0.52 51.21 18.66
CA GLN A 367 0.00 52.52 19.05
C GLN A 367 -1.27 52.90 18.29
N LYS A 368 -1.34 52.60 16.99
CA LYS A 368 -2.53 52.87 16.16
C LYS A 368 -3.73 52.00 16.57
N LEU A 369 -3.52 50.73 16.91
CA LEU A 369 -4.59 49.84 17.37
C LEU A 369 -5.08 50.19 18.78
N GLU A 370 -4.17 50.58 19.67
CA GLU A 370 -4.51 51.08 21.01
C GLU A 370 -5.33 52.38 20.93
N ALA A 371 -4.96 53.31 20.05
CA ALA A 371 -5.75 54.51 19.80
C ALA A 371 -7.15 54.16 19.27
N ALA A 372 -7.26 53.24 18.30
CA ALA A 372 -8.54 52.78 17.76
C ALA A 372 -9.43 52.12 18.82
N LEU A 373 -8.85 51.35 19.76
CA LEU A 373 -9.57 50.76 20.89
C LEU A 373 -10.19 51.86 21.78
N ASN A 374 -9.41 52.89 22.12
CA ASN A 374 -9.86 54.03 22.93
C ASN A 374 -10.92 54.89 22.23
N GLU A 375 -10.92 54.92 20.89
CA GLU A 375 -11.95 55.58 20.07
C GLU A 375 -13.25 54.77 19.94
N GLY A 376 -13.35 53.61 20.60
CA GLY A 376 -14.55 52.80 20.65
C GLY A 376 -14.61 51.67 19.60
N LYS A 377 -13.55 51.44 18.82
CA LYS A 377 -13.47 50.37 17.81
C LYS A 377 -13.07 49.00 18.41
N ALA A 378 -13.60 48.67 19.59
CA ALA A 378 -13.21 47.46 20.34
C ALA A 378 -13.45 46.15 19.57
N GLU A 379 -14.53 46.08 18.79
CA GLU A 379 -14.86 44.92 17.93
C GLU A 379 -13.84 44.72 16.81
N LEU A 380 -13.48 45.80 16.11
CA LEU A 380 -12.49 45.77 15.03
C LEU A 380 -11.12 45.35 15.56
N VAL A 381 -10.71 45.89 16.70
CA VAL A 381 -9.42 45.57 17.35
C VAL A 381 -9.42 44.12 17.83
N TYR A 382 -10.47 43.66 18.50
CA TYR A 382 -10.60 42.26 18.93
C TYR A 382 -10.54 41.30 17.73
N ALA A 383 -11.36 41.51 16.70
CA ALA A 383 -11.41 40.64 15.53
C ALA A 383 -10.05 40.57 14.81
N THR A 384 -9.35 41.71 14.73
CA THR A 384 -8.01 41.77 14.14
C THR A 384 -6.99 41.01 15.00
N LEU A 385 -6.95 41.26 16.31
CA LEU A 385 -5.98 40.62 17.20
C LEU A 385 -6.22 39.12 17.35
N THR A 386 -7.47 38.65 17.33
CA THR A 386 -7.76 37.20 17.33
C THR A 386 -7.19 36.53 16.08
N ARG A 387 -7.33 37.14 14.89
CA ARG A 387 -6.72 36.62 13.65
C ARG A 387 -5.19 36.66 13.70
N TRP A 388 -4.63 37.76 14.20
CA TRP A 388 -3.18 37.99 14.21
C TRP A 388 -2.45 37.13 15.24
N LEU A 389 -2.98 37.01 16.47
CA LEU A 389 -2.42 36.17 17.53
C LEU A 389 -2.61 34.68 17.25
N GLY A 390 -3.68 34.30 16.53
CA GLY A 390 -3.88 32.93 16.06
C GLY A 390 -2.98 32.53 14.89
N ASN A 391 -2.31 33.49 14.23
CA ASN A 391 -1.31 33.18 13.22
C ASN A 391 0.05 32.88 13.89
N PRO A 392 0.65 31.69 13.70
CA PRO A 392 1.97 31.36 14.25
C PRO A 392 3.09 32.32 13.82
N MET A 393 2.89 32.99 12.70
CA MET A 393 3.79 34.00 12.12
C MET A 393 3.39 35.44 12.48
N GLY A 394 2.31 35.63 13.23
CA GLY A 394 1.81 36.94 13.65
C GLY A 394 2.62 37.58 14.80
N PRO A 395 2.15 38.72 15.31
CA PRO A 395 2.73 39.39 16.47
C PRO A 395 2.65 38.48 17.70
N GLN A 396 3.67 38.54 18.55
CA GLN A 396 3.74 37.75 19.78
C GLN A 396 4.20 38.61 20.95
N GLY A 397 3.81 38.19 22.15
CA GLY A 397 4.27 38.81 23.40
C GLY A 397 3.14 39.44 24.21
N ARG A 398 3.46 39.73 25.47
CA ARG A 398 2.48 40.15 26.48
C ARG A 398 1.72 41.42 26.13
N LEU A 399 2.33 42.36 25.40
CA LEU A 399 1.69 43.62 25.02
C LEU A 399 0.48 43.37 24.11
N TRP A 400 0.63 42.51 23.10
CA TRP A 400 -0.44 42.16 22.17
C TRP A 400 -1.57 41.37 22.84
N VAL A 401 -1.21 40.42 23.71
CA VAL A 401 -2.17 39.66 24.52
C VAL A 401 -2.96 40.57 25.45
N GLN A 402 -2.28 41.52 26.12
CA GLN A 402 -2.95 42.51 26.99
C GLN A 402 -3.91 43.41 26.21
N LEU A 403 -3.52 43.88 25.01
CA LEU A 403 -4.39 44.68 24.16
C LEU A 403 -5.62 43.89 23.71
N ALA A 404 -5.45 42.60 23.37
CA ALA A 404 -6.56 41.70 23.04
C ALA A 404 -7.49 41.49 24.24
N HIS A 405 -6.95 41.26 25.44
CA HIS A 405 -7.73 41.12 26.67
C HIS A 405 -8.53 42.38 27.02
N GLN A 406 -7.92 43.56 26.85
CA GLN A 406 -8.61 44.85 27.03
C GLN A 406 -9.74 45.02 26.00
N ALA A 407 -9.50 44.67 24.73
CA ALA A 407 -10.53 44.72 23.68
C ALA A 407 -11.70 43.77 23.99
N ILE A 408 -11.42 42.54 24.47
CA ILE A 408 -12.43 41.55 24.88
C ILE A 408 -13.32 42.10 26.01
N LEU A 409 -12.70 42.61 27.09
CA LEU A 409 -13.44 43.14 28.24
C LEU A 409 -14.26 44.39 27.88
N THR A 410 -13.68 45.29 27.08
CA THR A 410 -14.38 46.50 26.61
C THR A 410 -15.57 46.13 25.73
N ARG A 411 -15.41 45.15 24.84
CA ARG A 411 -16.52 44.66 24.01
C ARG A 411 -17.61 44.01 24.86
N MET A 412 -17.26 43.16 25.82
CA MET A 412 -18.23 42.54 26.73
C MET A 412 -19.03 43.59 27.52
N ASP A 413 -18.37 44.62 28.03
CA ASP A 413 -19.03 45.72 28.74
C ASP A 413 -19.98 46.51 27.84
N GLN A 414 -19.56 46.83 26.61
CA GLN A 414 -20.41 47.48 25.61
C GLN A 414 -21.66 46.65 25.27
N LEU A 415 -21.51 45.33 25.10
CA LEU A 415 -22.63 44.41 24.83
C LEU A 415 -23.56 44.30 26.05
N ALA A 416 -23.01 44.20 27.25
CA ALA A 416 -23.79 44.14 28.49
C ALA A 416 -24.61 45.42 28.72
N GLN A 417 -24.06 46.59 28.40
CA GLN A 417 -24.77 47.88 28.49
C GLN A 417 -25.90 48.03 27.47
N ARG A 418 -25.74 47.45 26.27
CA ARG A 418 -26.80 47.42 25.24
C ARG A 418 -27.96 46.48 25.62
N GLY A 419 -27.68 45.49 26.47
CA GLY A 419 -28.68 44.55 26.98
C GLY A 419 -29.11 43.46 25.99
N ASP A 420 -28.40 43.30 24.87
CA ASP A 420 -28.66 42.21 23.92
C ASP A 420 -27.99 40.91 24.38
N LEU A 421 -28.77 40.04 25.03
CA LEU A 421 -28.30 38.77 25.56
C LEU A 421 -27.91 37.76 24.46
N THR A 422 -28.42 37.93 23.24
CA THR A 422 -28.10 37.06 22.10
C THR A 422 -26.70 37.37 21.59
N GLU A 423 -26.37 38.65 21.46
CA GLU A 423 -25.01 39.08 21.08
C GLU A 423 -23.99 38.72 22.16
N VAL A 424 -24.33 38.89 23.45
CA VAL A 424 -23.48 38.44 24.56
C VAL A 424 -23.19 36.94 24.48
N ASN A 425 -24.21 36.13 24.24
CA ASN A 425 -24.04 34.68 24.10
C ASN A 425 -23.16 34.32 22.90
N THR A 426 -23.41 34.95 21.74
CA THR A 426 -22.63 34.72 20.52
C THR A 426 -21.16 35.08 20.74
N PHE A 427 -20.88 36.23 21.35
CA PHE A 427 -19.53 36.66 21.68
C PHE A 427 -18.81 35.70 22.62
N LEU A 428 -19.49 35.15 23.64
CA LEU A 428 -18.88 34.17 24.54
C LEU A 428 -18.60 32.82 23.86
N ILE A 429 -19.43 32.42 22.89
CA ILE A 429 -19.16 31.27 22.03
C ILE A 429 -17.89 31.52 21.19
N ASP A 430 -17.75 32.71 20.61
CA ASP A 430 -16.56 33.09 19.84
C ASP A 430 -15.29 33.08 20.70
N ILE A 431 -15.39 33.55 21.96
CA ILE A 431 -14.29 33.48 22.95
C ILE A 431 -13.90 32.04 23.25
N GLN A 432 -14.87 31.13 23.34
CA GLN A 432 -14.62 29.71 23.59
C GLN A 432 -13.92 29.02 22.40
N GLN A 433 -14.08 29.56 21.19
CA GLN A 433 -13.47 29.08 19.96
C GLN A 433 -12.20 29.87 19.58
N ALA A 434 -11.80 30.84 20.39
CA ALA A 434 -10.63 31.67 20.12
C ALA A 434 -9.34 30.83 20.12
N ASP A 435 -8.39 31.22 19.27
CA ASP A 435 -7.10 30.54 19.18
C ASP A 435 -6.36 30.58 20.54
N PRO A 436 -5.65 29.50 20.93
CA PRO A 436 -4.85 29.46 22.15
C PRO A 436 -3.88 30.64 22.32
N GLY A 437 -3.38 31.24 21.22
CA GLY A 437 -2.50 32.41 21.25
C GLY A 437 -3.10 33.68 21.85
N VAL A 438 -4.44 33.75 21.98
CA VAL A 438 -5.13 34.86 22.66
C VAL A 438 -5.11 34.69 24.19
N GLU A 439 -4.84 33.48 24.70
CA GLU A 439 -4.79 33.18 26.14
C GLU A 439 -6.08 33.58 26.89
N VAL A 440 -7.25 33.32 26.30
CA VAL A 440 -8.56 33.75 26.83
C VAL A 440 -8.83 33.26 28.26
N GLY A 441 -8.21 32.15 28.70
CA GLY A 441 -8.37 31.60 30.04
C GLY A 441 -8.09 32.60 31.17
N HIS A 442 -7.22 33.60 30.95
CA HIS A 442 -6.96 34.66 31.93
C HIS A 442 -8.11 35.66 32.10
N VAL A 443 -8.97 35.79 31.09
CA VAL A 443 -10.08 36.77 31.07
C VAL A 443 -11.43 36.10 31.33
N VAL A 444 -11.56 34.80 31.03
CA VAL A 444 -12.80 34.02 31.21
C VAL A 444 -13.41 34.12 32.61
N PRO A 445 -12.66 34.06 33.74
CA PRO A 445 -13.26 34.23 35.07
C PRO A 445 -14.05 35.54 35.21
N ARG A 446 -13.52 36.64 34.65
CA ARG A 446 -14.17 37.95 34.68
C ARG A 446 -15.36 38.01 33.73
N LEU A 447 -15.26 37.39 32.56
CA LEU A 447 -16.38 37.29 31.60
C LEU A 447 -17.55 36.49 32.20
N VAL A 448 -17.25 35.36 32.86
CA VAL A 448 -18.25 34.55 33.56
C VAL A 448 -18.92 35.36 34.66
N GLU A 449 -18.16 36.09 35.48
CA GLU A 449 -18.70 36.97 36.52
C GLU A 449 -19.64 38.06 35.94
N MET A 450 -19.25 38.70 34.82
CA MET A 450 -20.06 39.71 34.14
C MET A 450 -21.33 39.12 33.51
N ALA A 451 -21.27 37.88 33.00
CA ALA A 451 -22.36 37.24 32.28
C ALA A 451 -23.35 36.50 33.20
N LEU A 452 -22.90 36.03 34.37
CA LEU A 452 -23.68 35.20 35.29
C LEU A 452 -25.05 35.80 35.69
N PRO A 453 -25.20 37.12 35.98
CA PRO A 453 -26.49 37.71 36.30
C PRO A 453 -27.53 37.56 35.18
N PHE A 454 -27.08 37.54 33.92
CA PHE A 454 -27.94 37.44 32.75
C PHE A 454 -28.37 36.00 32.44
N SER A 455 -27.57 35.01 32.86
CA SER A 455 -27.83 33.57 32.67
C SER A 455 -29.18 33.12 33.25
N LEU A 456 -29.64 33.79 34.31
CA LEU A 456 -30.93 33.50 34.95
C LEU A 456 -32.15 33.87 34.09
N ARG A 457 -31.95 34.67 33.03
CA ARG A 457 -33.01 35.16 32.13
C ARG A 457 -32.95 34.53 30.75
N TYR A 458 -31.80 33.98 30.36
CA TYR A 458 -31.58 33.44 29.01
C TYR A 458 -30.85 32.11 29.07
N LYS A 459 -31.60 31.03 28.81
CA LYS A 459 -31.15 29.65 28.95
C LYS A 459 -29.87 29.32 28.15
N PRO A 460 -29.74 29.69 26.86
CA PRO A 460 -28.52 29.39 26.10
C PRO A 460 -27.26 29.99 26.71
N LEU A 461 -27.36 31.17 27.32
CA LEU A 461 -26.23 31.80 28.01
C LEU A 461 -25.82 31.04 29.28
N ALA A 462 -26.76 30.42 29.99
CA ALA A 462 -26.42 29.54 31.12
C ALA A 462 -25.62 28.32 30.66
N GLU A 463 -25.98 27.72 29.53
CA GLU A 463 -25.23 26.60 28.94
C GLU A 463 -23.83 27.02 28.51
N THR A 464 -23.68 28.16 27.83
CA THR A 464 -22.37 28.71 27.42
C THR A 464 -21.48 29.03 28.63
N ILE A 465 -22.03 29.62 29.68
CA ILE A 465 -21.28 29.89 30.92
C ILE A 465 -20.83 28.59 31.59
N PHE A 466 -21.69 27.56 31.63
CA PHE A 466 -21.33 26.26 32.17
C PHE A 466 -20.17 25.64 31.39
N LEU A 467 -20.20 25.68 30.05
CA LEU A 467 -19.13 25.12 29.23
C LEU A 467 -17.81 25.92 29.35
N LEU A 468 -17.88 27.26 29.44
CA LEU A 468 -16.71 28.10 29.73
C LEU A 468 -16.13 27.79 31.12
N ALA A 469 -16.98 27.57 32.12
CA ALA A 469 -16.56 27.18 33.45
C ALA A 469 -15.88 25.82 33.47
N ILE A 470 -16.46 24.83 32.79
CA ILE A 470 -15.93 23.47 32.65
C ILE A 470 -14.54 23.47 32.00
N ASN A 471 -14.32 24.34 31.00
CA ASN A 471 -13.07 24.42 30.26
C ASN A 471 -11.94 25.19 30.98
N TYR A 472 -12.26 26.36 31.57
CA TYR A 472 -11.23 27.28 32.06
C TYR A 472 -11.18 27.46 33.58
N LEU A 473 -12.21 27.04 34.32
CA LEU A 473 -12.27 27.25 35.76
C LEU A 473 -11.94 25.98 36.55
N GLU A 474 -11.46 26.17 37.78
CA GLU A 474 -11.15 25.10 38.72
C GLU A 474 -12.42 24.38 39.23
N SER A 475 -12.28 23.11 39.62
CA SER A 475 -13.39 22.25 40.04
C SER A 475 -14.21 22.86 41.18
N GLY A 476 -13.57 23.50 42.16
CA GLY A 476 -14.26 24.18 43.26
C GLY A 476 -15.10 25.40 42.84
N VAL A 477 -14.82 26.03 41.70
CA VAL A 477 -15.68 27.10 41.14
C VAL A 477 -16.88 26.49 40.42
N ILE A 478 -16.66 25.40 39.68
CA ILE A 478 -17.72 24.65 38.99
C ILE A 478 -18.75 24.13 40.01
N MET A 479 -18.30 23.55 41.12
CA MET A 479 -19.18 23.08 42.19
C MET A 479 -20.00 24.21 42.80
N ARG A 480 -19.40 25.38 43.07
CA ARG A 480 -20.14 26.56 43.56
C ARG A 480 -21.20 27.06 42.58
N LEU A 481 -20.98 26.93 41.27
CA LEU A 481 -22.01 27.25 40.26
C LEU A 481 -23.15 26.23 40.30
N LEU A 482 -22.83 24.94 40.49
CA LEU A 482 -23.81 23.85 40.57
C LEU A 482 -24.60 23.85 41.89
N GLU A 483 -24.08 24.44 42.97
CA GLU A 483 -24.82 24.65 44.22
C GLU A 483 -25.97 25.65 44.08
N ALA A 484 -25.92 26.56 43.09
CA ALA A 484 -26.89 27.63 42.89
C ALA A 484 -28.18 27.11 42.20
N PRO A 485 -29.31 26.91 42.93
CA PRO A 485 -30.44 26.15 42.39
C PRO A 485 -31.10 26.85 41.18
N ARG A 486 -31.16 28.19 41.22
CA ARG A 486 -31.72 29.00 40.13
C ARG A 486 -30.91 28.90 38.84
N TYR A 487 -29.59 28.72 38.95
CA TYR A 487 -28.73 28.52 37.79
C TYR A 487 -28.90 27.11 37.22
N VAL A 488 -28.88 26.08 38.08
CA VAL A 488 -29.08 24.69 37.67
C VAL A 488 -30.42 24.46 36.94
N THR A 489 -31.49 25.17 37.34
CA THR A 489 -32.78 25.08 36.62
C THR A 489 -32.73 25.57 35.17
N GLN A 490 -31.71 26.35 34.79
CA GLN A 490 -31.50 26.79 33.40
C GLN A 490 -30.65 25.80 32.58
N LEU A 491 -29.99 24.83 33.21
CA LEU A 491 -29.18 23.83 32.52
C LEU A 491 -30.03 22.65 32.01
N PRO A 492 -29.48 21.74 31.17
CA PRO A 492 -30.17 20.53 30.78
C PRO A 492 -30.66 19.72 32.00
N PRO A 493 -31.88 19.14 31.97
CA PRO A 493 -32.47 18.47 33.14
C PRO A 493 -31.61 17.37 33.77
N ALA A 494 -30.78 16.70 32.98
CA ALA A 494 -29.84 15.70 33.46
C ALA A 494 -28.85 16.27 34.49
N VAL A 495 -28.41 17.53 34.34
CA VAL A 495 -27.50 18.19 35.29
C VAL A 495 -28.15 18.30 36.67
N ALA A 496 -29.42 18.69 36.73
CA ALA A 496 -30.15 18.77 38.00
C ALA A 496 -30.27 17.41 38.71
N ARG A 497 -30.19 16.29 37.98
CA ARG A 497 -30.22 14.94 38.54
C ARG A 497 -28.88 14.50 39.13
N VAL A 498 -27.74 15.00 38.62
CA VAL A 498 -26.40 14.60 39.12
C VAL A 498 -25.95 15.42 40.32
N VAL A 499 -26.37 16.69 40.41
CA VAL A 499 -25.97 17.61 41.50
C VAL A 499 -26.21 17.05 42.91
N PRO A 500 -27.36 16.43 43.25
CA PRO A 500 -27.59 15.88 44.60
C PRO A 500 -26.59 14.79 45.02
N TYR A 501 -26.06 14.03 44.05
CA TYR A 501 -25.04 13.01 44.28
C TYR A 501 -23.66 13.64 44.49
N LEU A 502 -23.31 14.66 43.70
CA LEU A 502 -22.04 15.38 43.83
C LEU A 502 -21.95 16.21 45.13
N ASP A 503 -23.07 16.76 45.60
CA ASP A 503 -23.17 17.49 46.88
C ASP A 503 -23.36 16.56 48.10
N GLN A 504 -23.29 15.24 47.93
CA GLN A 504 -23.50 14.22 48.97
C GLN A 504 -24.86 14.31 49.70
N ARG A 505 -25.89 14.91 49.08
CA ARG A 505 -27.23 15.01 49.66
C ARG A 505 -28.05 13.72 49.51
N GLU A 506 -27.74 12.93 48.49
CA GLU A 506 -28.38 11.64 48.21
C GLU A 506 -27.43 10.50 48.59
N PRO A 507 -27.70 9.71 49.65
CA PRO A 507 -26.82 8.63 50.10
C PRO A 507 -26.98 7.34 49.27
N ASP A 508 -28.06 7.21 48.50
CA ASP A 508 -28.34 6.03 47.69
C ASP A 508 -27.42 5.91 46.47
N LEU A 509 -27.27 4.68 45.94
CA LEU A 509 -26.49 4.39 44.73
C LEU A 509 -26.99 5.20 43.55
N ALA A 510 -26.06 5.77 42.79
CA ALA A 510 -26.37 6.54 41.60
C ALA A 510 -26.98 5.64 40.50
N PRO A 511 -27.97 6.14 39.74
CA PRO A 511 -28.49 5.45 38.56
C PRO A 511 -27.38 5.16 37.54
N ALA A 512 -27.38 3.95 36.97
CA ALA A 512 -26.46 3.57 35.90
C ALA A 512 -26.59 4.53 34.70
N GLY A 513 -25.45 4.91 34.13
CA GLY A 513 -25.34 5.79 32.97
C GLY A 513 -25.52 7.28 33.24
N LEU A 514 -25.70 7.72 34.49
CA LEU A 514 -26.05 9.12 34.82
C LEU A 514 -25.01 10.14 34.29
N LEU A 515 -23.71 9.89 34.46
CA LEU A 515 -22.67 10.81 33.94
C LEU A 515 -22.65 10.88 32.41
N MET A 516 -22.91 9.76 31.74
CA MET A 516 -23.02 9.72 30.29
C MET A 516 -24.28 10.44 29.79
N GLU A 517 -25.41 10.30 30.48
CA GLU A 517 -26.64 11.04 30.17
C GLU A 517 -26.41 12.56 30.26
N VAL A 518 -25.74 13.03 31.32
CA VAL A 518 -25.44 14.45 31.53
C VAL A 518 -24.50 14.97 30.46
N SER A 519 -23.39 14.27 30.19
CA SER A 519 -22.40 14.72 29.22
C SER A 519 -22.95 14.75 27.79
N ASN A 520 -23.81 13.78 27.41
CA ASN A 520 -24.47 13.75 26.11
C ASN A 520 -25.41 14.95 25.87
N ALA A 521 -25.95 15.54 26.93
CA ALA A 521 -26.86 16.69 26.82
C ALA A 521 -26.19 17.96 26.27
N PHE A 522 -24.85 18.03 26.26
CA PHE A 522 -24.05 19.16 25.76
C PHE A 522 -23.47 18.95 24.36
N GLY A 523 -23.87 17.87 23.68
CA GLY A 523 -23.45 17.56 22.31
C GLY A 523 -22.05 16.95 22.20
N ALA A 524 -21.75 16.33 21.05
CA ALA A 524 -20.56 15.50 20.84
C ALA A 524 -19.22 16.25 21.02
N GLN A 525 -19.20 17.57 20.77
CA GLN A 525 -18.00 18.39 20.93
C GLN A 525 -17.57 18.53 22.39
N TRP A 526 -18.52 18.76 23.30
CA TRP A 526 -18.25 19.04 24.72
C TRP A 526 -18.43 17.83 25.63
N GLN A 527 -19.10 16.79 25.15
CA GLN A 527 -19.34 15.54 25.87
C GLN A 527 -18.06 14.97 26.53
N PRO A 528 -16.89 14.89 25.86
CA PRO A 528 -15.67 14.36 26.47
C PRO A 528 -15.20 15.16 27.70
N LEU A 529 -15.18 16.49 27.57
CA LEU A 529 -14.69 17.38 28.62
C LEU A 529 -15.67 17.46 29.79
N VAL A 530 -16.98 17.53 29.52
CA VAL A 530 -18.01 17.53 30.56
C VAL A 530 -17.97 16.22 31.34
N LEU A 531 -17.86 15.08 30.66
CA LEU A 531 -17.72 13.78 31.33
C LEU A 531 -16.51 13.77 32.26
N LEU A 532 -15.34 14.18 31.76
CA LEU A 532 -14.10 14.18 32.51
C LEU A 532 -14.17 15.07 33.77
N ARG A 533 -14.71 16.29 33.63
CA ARG A 533 -14.79 17.26 34.75
C ARG A 533 -15.86 16.87 35.78
N LEU A 534 -16.96 16.24 35.36
CA LEU A 534 -17.95 15.71 36.30
C LEU A 534 -17.45 14.44 37.00
N THR A 535 -16.68 13.59 36.32
CA THR A 535 -15.98 12.47 36.96
C THR A 535 -15.00 12.96 38.01
N GLU A 536 -14.22 14.01 37.73
CA GLU A 536 -13.34 14.64 38.73
C GLU A 536 -14.10 15.12 39.96
N ALA A 537 -15.25 15.77 39.74
CA ALA A 537 -16.13 16.20 40.84
C ALA A 537 -16.68 15.00 41.63
N GLY A 538 -17.09 13.92 40.96
CA GLY A 538 -17.59 12.70 41.62
C GLY A 538 -16.51 12.00 42.45
N VAL A 539 -15.28 11.91 41.95
CA VAL A 539 -14.14 11.37 42.69
C VAL A 539 -13.78 12.25 43.88
N ALA A 540 -13.79 13.57 43.72
CA ALA A 540 -13.58 14.51 44.83
C ALA A 540 -14.67 14.42 45.90
N ALA A 541 -15.88 14.02 45.52
CA ALA A 541 -17.02 13.80 46.41
C ALA A 541 -17.09 12.36 46.99
N ASP A 542 -16.10 11.50 46.76
CA ASP A 542 -16.06 10.09 47.19
C ASP A 542 -17.25 9.24 46.67
N ARG A 543 -17.73 9.55 45.46
CA ARG A 543 -18.86 8.87 44.79
C ARG A 543 -18.40 8.03 43.61
N LEU A 544 -17.62 6.99 43.90
CA LEU A 544 -17.10 6.06 42.87
C LEU A 544 -18.21 5.26 42.18
N ASP A 545 -19.38 5.14 42.79
CA ASP A 545 -20.56 4.50 42.20
C ASP A 545 -21.10 5.21 40.95
N LEU A 546 -20.72 6.48 40.72
CA LEU A 546 -21.00 7.20 39.47
C LEU A 546 -20.17 6.68 38.28
N LEU A 547 -19.10 5.91 38.52
CA LEU A 547 -18.18 5.40 37.49
C LEU A 547 -18.60 4.00 37.02
N ASP A 548 -19.79 3.93 36.43
CA ASP A 548 -20.32 2.71 35.82
C ASP A 548 -19.62 2.35 34.50
N THR A 549 -19.96 1.20 33.93
CA THR A 549 -19.41 0.72 32.65
C THR A 549 -19.56 1.75 31.52
N SER A 550 -20.67 2.49 31.50
CA SER A 550 -20.93 3.55 30.52
C SER A 550 -19.94 4.71 30.68
N ALA A 551 -19.72 5.18 31.92
CA ALA A 551 -18.77 6.24 32.22
C ALA A 551 -17.33 5.81 31.92
N LEU A 552 -16.92 4.59 32.29
CA LEU A 552 -15.56 4.07 32.03
C LEU A 552 -15.27 3.93 30.53
N SER A 553 -16.24 3.44 29.75
CA SER A 553 -16.17 3.42 28.29
C SER A 553 -16.08 4.83 27.70
N GLY A 554 -16.86 5.77 28.24
CA GLY A 554 -16.79 7.18 27.90
C GLY A 554 -15.40 7.77 28.15
N LEU A 555 -14.79 7.52 29.31
CA LEU A 555 -13.44 7.97 29.65
C LEU A 555 -12.37 7.35 28.74
N ALA A 556 -12.51 6.07 28.37
CA ALA A 556 -11.62 5.46 27.39
C ALA A 556 -11.71 6.15 26.02
N ASN A 557 -12.87 6.68 25.64
CA ASN A 557 -12.98 7.53 24.45
C ASN A 557 -12.41 8.93 24.66
N VAL A 558 -12.53 9.52 25.86
CA VAL A 558 -11.87 10.79 26.21
C VAL A 558 -10.35 10.67 26.08
N ALA A 559 -9.76 9.54 26.50
CA ALA A 559 -8.33 9.27 26.40
C ALA A 559 -7.80 9.31 24.96
N LYS A 560 -8.65 9.12 23.95
CA LYS A 560 -8.31 9.24 22.52
C LYS A 560 -8.29 10.69 22.01
N THR A 561 -8.82 11.64 22.79
CA THR A 561 -8.95 13.06 22.41
C THR A 561 -7.80 13.89 22.99
N HIS A 562 -7.67 15.15 22.54
CA HIS A 562 -6.67 16.07 23.10
C HIS A 562 -6.85 16.30 24.62
N TRP A 563 -8.08 16.20 25.14
CA TRP A 563 -8.37 16.29 26.57
C TRP A 563 -7.73 15.15 27.36
N GLY A 564 -7.62 13.96 26.78
CA GLY A 564 -6.95 12.81 27.39
C GLY A 564 -5.49 13.08 27.72
N VAL A 565 -4.79 13.82 26.84
CA VAL A 565 -3.40 14.24 27.07
C VAL A 565 -3.31 15.31 28.16
N GLN A 566 -4.17 16.31 28.11
CA GLN A 566 -4.17 17.41 29.08
C GLN A 566 -4.52 16.95 30.51
N TYR A 567 -5.43 15.99 30.65
CA TYR A 567 -5.92 15.46 31.92
C TYR A 567 -5.44 14.03 32.21
N ALA A 568 -4.29 13.64 31.67
CA ALA A 568 -3.75 12.30 31.81
C ALA A 568 -3.58 11.86 33.28
N ASP A 569 -3.13 12.77 34.15
CA ASP A 569 -2.91 12.47 35.57
C ASP A 569 -4.21 12.19 36.33
N LEU A 570 -5.30 12.88 35.98
CA LEU A 570 -6.62 12.61 36.54
C LEU A 570 -7.10 11.21 36.13
N LEU A 571 -7.00 10.87 34.84
CA LEU A 571 -7.39 9.56 34.33
C LEU A 571 -6.57 8.43 34.98
N ARG A 572 -5.25 8.61 35.16
CA ARG A 572 -4.41 7.67 35.92
C ARG A 572 -4.85 7.55 37.37
N SER A 573 -5.21 8.65 38.03
CA SER A 573 -5.70 8.64 39.41
C SER A 573 -7.02 7.88 39.53
N ILE A 574 -7.94 8.04 38.57
CA ILE A 574 -9.21 7.31 38.53
C ILE A 574 -8.97 5.80 38.42
N VAL A 575 -8.09 5.38 37.50
CA VAL A 575 -7.72 3.97 37.36
C VAL A 575 -7.18 3.43 38.68
N LYS A 576 -6.24 4.15 39.31
CA LYS A 576 -5.66 3.74 40.60
C LYS A 576 -6.71 3.61 41.72
N SER A 577 -7.70 4.49 41.78
CA SER A 577 -8.77 4.42 42.79
C SER A 577 -9.71 3.24 42.59
N LEU A 578 -9.89 2.78 41.35
CA LEU A 578 -10.77 1.65 41.01
C LEU A 578 -10.05 0.29 41.01
N SER A 579 -8.72 0.28 40.86
CA SER A 579 -7.87 -0.92 40.85
C SER A 579 -7.53 -1.46 42.25
N THR A 580 -8.48 -1.49 43.18
CA THR A 580 -8.30 -2.09 44.51
C THR A 580 -8.87 -3.52 44.55
N ASP A 581 -8.35 -4.37 45.44
CA ASP A 581 -8.80 -5.78 45.58
C ASP A 581 -10.31 -5.90 45.89
N GLU A 582 -10.91 -4.87 46.52
CA GLU A 582 -12.33 -4.82 46.86
C GLU A 582 -13.19 -4.30 45.70
N MET A 583 -12.73 -3.28 44.97
CA MET A 583 -13.51 -2.63 43.91
C MET A 583 -13.42 -3.36 42.57
N LEU A 584 -12.24 -3.88 42.22
CA LEU A 584 -11.98 -4.48 40.91
C LEU A 584 -12.96 -5.63 40.55
N PRO A 585 -13.35 -6.53 41.48
CA PRO A 585 -14.34 -7.58 41.20
C PRO A 585 -15.78 -7.07 41.06
N THR A 586 -16.07 -5.84 41.52
CA THR A 586 -17.41 -5.25 41.44
C THR A 586 -17.68 -4.55 40.10
N LEU A 587 -16.65 -4.36 39.28
CA LEU A 587 -16.77 -3.76 37.96
C LEU A 587 -17.23 -4.80 36.93
N ASP A 588 -18.25 -4.48 36.14
CA ASP A 588 -18.73 -5.38 35.09
C ASP A 588 -17.70 -5.57 33.95
N GLU A 589 -17.03 -4.49 33.52
CA GLU A 589 -15.98 -4.52 32.49
C GLU A 589 -14.68 -3.81 32.93
N PRO A 590 -13.78 -4.48 33.68
CA PRO A 590 -12.50 -3.92 34.14
C PRO A 590 -11.50 -3.68 32.99
N LEU A 591 -11.80 -4.16 31.77
CA LEU A 591 -11.03 -3.94 30.55
C LEU A 591 -10.84 -2.43 30.25
N TYR A 592 -11.84 -1.59 30.53
CA TYR A 592 -11.74 -0.15 30.24
C TYR A 592 -10.64 0.53 31.06
N LEU A 593 -10.30 0.03 32.25
CA LEU A 593 -9.17 0.56 33.03
C LEU A 593 -7.84 0.33 32.30
N LEU A 594 -7.66 -0.87 31.73
CA LEU A 594 -6.49 -1.20 30.93
C LEU A 594 -6.46 -0.40 29.62
N GLN A 595 -7.60 -0.19 28.96
CA GLN A 595 -7.69 0.64 27.75
C GLN A 595 -7.27 2.09 28.01
N ASN A 596 -7.71 2.67 29.14
CA ASN A 596 -7.28 4.00 29.55
C ASN A 596 -5.76 4.07 29.73
N LEU A 597 -5.15 3.14 30.47
CA LEU A 597 -3.68 3.11 30.65
C LEU A 597 -2.93 2.93 29.32
N LEU A 598 -3.44 2.07 28.44
CA LEU A 598 -2.86 1.81 27.13
C LEU A 598 -2.90 3.05 26.23
N LEU A 599 -4.01 3.80 26.21
CA LEU A 599 -4.18 5.03 25.43
C LEU A 599 -3.37 6.21 25.99
N LEU A 600 -3.18 6.27 27.30
CA LEU A 600 -2.37 7.30 27.97
C LEU A 600 -0.86 7.09 27.86
N GLY A 601 -0.43 5.97 27.25
CA GLY A 601 0.99 5.63 27.08
C GLY A 601 1.72 5.22 28.36
N ASP A 602 1.00 4.93 29.46
CA ASP A 602 1.62 4.47 30.73
C ASP A 602 1.76 2.95 30.75
N PHE A 603 2.66 2.44 29.90
CA PHE A 603 2.83 1.01 29.70
C PHE A 603 3.38 0.27 30.93
N SER A 604 4.10 0.98 31.80
CA SER A 604 4.59 0.43 33.08
C SER A 604 3.45 0.09 34.03
N THR A 605 2.54 1.04 34.26
CA THR A 605 1.38 0.83 35.13
C THR A 605 0.41 -0.16 34.48
N LEU A 606 0.28 -0.13 33.14
CA LEU A 606 -0.50 -1.13 32.40
C LEU A 606 -0.03 -2.55 32.70
N ALA A 607 1.27 -2.83 32.62
CA ALA A 607 1.79 -4.18 32.86
C ALA A 607 1.52 -4.67 34.29
N GLN A 608 1.66 -3.77 35.28
CA GLN A 608 1.35 -4.07 36.68
C GLN A 608 -0.13 -4.38 36.87
N GLU A 609 -1.01 -3.58 36.28
CA GLU A 609 -2.46 -3.77 36.38
C GLU A 609 -2.94 -5.02 35.63
N MET A 610 -2.33 -5.35 34.49
CA MET A 610 -2.57 -6.62 33.79
C MET A 610 -2.23 -7.83 34.66
N LEU A 611 -1.12 -7.77 35.42
CA LEU A 611 -0.75 -8.83 36.38
C LEU A 611 -1.68 -8.86 37.59
N HIS A 612 -2.14 -7.70 38.06
CA HIS A 612 -3.09 -7.59 39.15
C HIS A 612 -4.43 -8.25 38.77
N GLN A 613 -5.02 -7.85 37.63
CA GLN A 613 -6.23 -8.46 37.09
C GLN A 613 -6.09 -9.96 36.83
N SER A 614 -4.93 -10.42 36.32
CA SER A 614 -4.67 -11.86 36.16
C SER A 614 -4.78 -12.65 37.46
N ARG A 615 -4.36 -12.06 38.60
CA ARG A 615 -4.37 -12.75 39.90
C ARG A 615 -5.73 -12.67 40.57
N THR A 616 -6.37 -11.51 40.49
CA THR A 616 -7.61 -11.22 41.21
C THR A 616 -8.84 -11.74 40.49
N LEU A 617 -8.91 -11.57 39.16
CA LEU A 617 -10.12 -11.89 38.37
C LEU A 617 -10.05 -13.25 37.66
N TYR A 618 -8.85 -13.74 37.33
CA TYR A 618 -8.68 -14.92 36.47
C TYR A 618 -7.79 -16.02 37.08
N PRO A 619 -8.09 -16.55 38.29
CA PRO A 619 -7.30 -17.64 38.87
C PRO A 619 -7.55 -19.00 38.19
N GLY A 620 -6.50 -19.83 38.08
CA GLY A 620 -6.60 -21.23 37.64
C GLY A 620 -7.05 -21.38 36.19
N ASP A 621 -8.16 -22.11 35.98
CA ASP A 621 -8.68 -22.43 34.64
C ASP A 621 -9.15 -21.18 33.86
N ALA A 622 -9.44 -20.06 34.55
CA ALA A 622 -9.82 -18.79 33.95
C ALA A 622 -8.66 -18.05 33.24
N GLN A 623 -7.43 -18.58 33.29
CA GLN A 623 -6.27 -18.04 32.58
C GLN A 623 -6.44 -18.01 31.05
N VAL A 624 -7.31 -18.88 30.52
CA VAL A 624 -7.69 -18.85 29.10
C VAL A 624 -8.48 -17.58 28.78
N ASP A 625 -9.42 -17.19 29.64
CA ASP A 625 -10.23 -15.98 29.47
C ASP A 625 -9.39 -14.71 29.66
N TYR A 626 -8.39 -14.75 30.55
CA TYR A 626 -7.40 -13.68 30.68
C TYR A 626 -6.64 -13.46 29.36
N ALA A 627 -6.14 -14.52 28.73
CA ALA A 627 -5.41 -14.41 27.47
C ALA A 627 -6.27 -13.79 26.35
N LEU A 628 -7.56 -14.13 26.29
CA LEU A 628 -8.52 -13.51 25.36
C LEU A 628 -8.79 -12.04 25.69
N MET A 629 -8.91 -11.70 26.96
CA MET A 629 -9.06 -10.31 27.40
C MET A 629 -7.86 -9.48 26.95
N VAL A 630 -6.63 -10.00 27.10
CA VAL A 630 -5.41 -9.35 26.61
C VAL A 630 -5.41 -9.16 25.09
N GLN A 631 -5.83 -10.17 24.33
CA GLN A 631 -6.00 -10.03 22.89
C GLN A 631 -6.98 -8.90 22.56
N ARG A 632 -8.15 -8.88 23.22
CA ARG A 632 -9.21 -7.90 23.02
C ARG A 632 -8.74 -6.48 23.35
N LEU A 633 -7.98 -6.31 24.42
CA LEU A 633 -7.38 -5.04 24.82
C LEU A 633 -6.60 -4.39 23.67
N PHE A 634 -5.66 -5.14 23.07
CA PHE A 634 -4.83 -4.60 21.98
C PHE A 634 -5.55 -4.53 20.63
N ALA A 635 -6.55 -5.38 20.39
CA ALA A 635 -7.34 -5.37 19.16
C ALA A 635 -8.36 -4.21 19.11
N GLU A 636 -9.02 -3.91 20.23
CA GLU A 636 -10.09 -2.88 20.32
C GLU A 636 -9.55 -1.48 20.67
N THR A 637 -8.27 -1.37 21.02
CA THR A 637 -7.62 -0.10 21.37
C THR A 637 -6.70 0.36 20.24
N PRO A 638 -7.13 1.25 19.35
CA PRO A 638 -6.31 1.69 18.23
C PRO A 638 -5.13 2.53 18.73
N LEU A 639 -3.91 2.07 18.45
CA LEU A 639 -2.66 2.79 18.69
C LEU A 639 -1.85 2.92 17.40
N PRO A 640 -1.12 4.02 17.16
CA PRO A 640 -0.12 4.08 16.10
C PRO A 640 0.89 2.94 16.22
N ALA A 641 1.28 2.33 15.10
CA ALA A 641 2.16 1.16 15.09
C ALA A 641 3.46 1.31 15.93
N PRO A 642 4.18 2.45 15.94
CA PRO A 642 5.34 2.63 16.81
C PRO A 642 4.98 2.51 18.30
N GLN A 643 3.90 3.16 18.74
CA GLN A 643 3.44 3.13 20.13
C GLN A 643 2.95 1.73 20.52
N ALA A 644 2.31 1.00 19.60
CA ALA A 644 1.88 -0.37 19.84
C ALA A 644 3.08 -1.31 20.05
N LEU A 645 4.16 -1.14 19.28
CA LEU A 645 5.39 -1.92 19.46
C LEU A 645 6.10 -1.58 20.79
N ASP A 646 6.15 -0.30 21.16
CA ASP A 646 6.70 0.15 22.44
C ASP A 646 5.89 -0.40 23.62
N ALA A 647 4.56 -0.44 23.49
CA ALA A 647 3.67 -1.04 24.48
C ALA A 647 3.97 -2.54 24.67
N LEU A 648 4.12 -3.30 23.56
CA LEU A 648 4.44 -4.73 23.61
C LEU A 648 5.79 -5.00 24.30
N GLN A 649 6.81 -4.20 24.01
CA GLN A 649 8.12 -4.32 24.66
C GLN A 649 8.04 -3.99 26.16
N SER A 650 7.25 -2.97 26.50
CA SER A 650 7.10 -2.52 27.89
C SER A 650 6.34 -3.53 28.74
N ILE A 651 5.27 -4.15 28.23
CA ILE A 651 4.55 -5.20 28.97
C ILE A 651 5.40 -6.47 29.12
N GLU A 652 6.23 -6.81 28.14
CA GLU A 652 7.17 -7.94 28.22
C GLU A 652 8.21 -7.69 29.33
N ALA A 653 8.78 -6.49 29.37
CA ALA A 653 9.68 -6.06 30.44
C ALA A 653 8.98 -6.02 31.81
N GLY A 654 7.69 -5.66 31.84
CA GLY A 654 6.83 -5.64 33.02
C GLY A 654 6.40 -7.03 33.52
N GLY A 655 6.76 -8.11 32.83
CA GLY A 655 6.57 -9.49 33.29
C GLY A 655 5.45 -10.27 32.58
N ILE A 656 4.76 -9.68 31.60
CA ILE A 656 3.81 -10.40 30.74
C ILE A 656 4.60 -11.26 29.74
N ARG A 657 4.45 -12.59 29.80
CA ARG A 657 5.24 -13.53 28.98
C ARG A 657 4.35 -14.58 28.31
N SER A 658 4.96 -15.40 27.47
CA SER A 658 4.36 -16.59 26.85
C SER A 658 3.01 -16.32 26.16
N VAL A 659 1.91 -16.95 26.63
CA VAL A 659 0.60 -16.94 25.96
C VAL A 659 -0.05 -15.55 26.01
N PRO A 660 -0.15 -14.86 27.17
CA PRO A 660 -0.64 -13.48 27.22
C PRO A 660 0.13 -12.51 26.31
N LEU A 661 1.47 -12.61 26.25
CA LEU A 661 2.27 -11.75 25.37
C LEU A 661 1.96 -12.03 23.90
N MET A 662 1.87 -13.30 23.51
CA MET A 662 1.51 -13.68 22.15
C MET A 662 0.10 -13.20 21.77
N MET A 663 -0.86 -13.27 22.70
CA MET A 663 -2.20 -12.75 22.48
C MET A 663 -2.22 -11.23 22.32
N ALA A 664 -1.40 -10.50 23.06
CA ALA A 664 -1.21 -9.05 22.85
C ALA A 664 -0.63 -8.76 21.45
N GLN A 665 0.38 -9.53 21.02
CA GLN A 665 0.98 -9.40 19.68
C GLN A 665 -0.05 -9.66 18.57
N ILE A 666 -0.86 -10.71 18.70
CA ILE A 666 -1.96 -10.99 17.78
C ILE A 666 -3.01 -9.87 17.80
N GLY A 667 -3.35 -9.34 18.98
CA GLY A 667 -4.25 -8.20 19.12
C GLY A 667 -3.75 -6.96 18.38
N VAL A 668 -2.45 -6.64 18.48
CA VAL A 668 -1.84 -5.52 17.72
C VAL A 668 -1.92 -5.75 16.21
N ILE A 669 -1.63 -6.97 15.74
CA ILE A 669 -1.75 -7.32 14.30
C ILE A 669 -3.19 -7.14 13.82
N GLN A 670 -4.19 -7.45 14.66
CA GLN A 670 -5.61 -7.27 14.33
C GLN A 670 -6.00 -5.79 14.25
N GLY A 671 -5.62 -5.00 15.25
CA GLY A 671 -5.91 -3.57 15.29
C GLY A 671 -5.20 -2.77 14.19
N GLN A 672 -4.09 -3.30 13.64
CA GLN A 672 -3.23 -2.63 12.66
C GLN A 672 -3.08 -3.44 11.36
N ALA A 673 -4.08 -4.22 10.96
CA ALA A 673 -3.97 -5.15 9.83
C ALA A 673 -3.55 -4.50 8.49
N ASP A 674 -3.79 -3.19 8.33
CA ASP A 674 -3.44 -2.42 7.13
C ASP A 674 -2.04 -1.77 7.17
N SER A 675 -1.30 -1.89 8.28
CA SER A 675 0.02 -1.27 8.47
C SER A 675 1.16 -2.24 8.18
N ASP A 676 2.12 -1.86 7.33
CA ASP A 676 3.30 -2.68 7.04
C ASP A 676 4.26 -2.82 8.23
N ALA A 677 4.15 -1.93 9.21
CA ALA A 677 5.00 -1.96 10.41
C ALA A 677 4.79 -3.21 11.29
N VAL A 678 3.66 -3.92 11.15
CA VAL A 678 3.36 -5.11 11.96
C VAL A 678 3.73 -6.45 11.28
N GLU A 679 4.25 -6.42 10.06
CA GLU A 679 4.69 -7.65 9.35
C GLU A 679 5.81 -8.41 10.09
N PRO A 680 6.89 -7.78 10.57
CA PRO A 680 7.92 -8.49 11.35
C PRO A 680 7.39 -9.08 12.65
N LEU A 681 6.31 -8.49 13.19
CA LEU A 681 5.64 -9.00 14.38
C LEU A 681 4.85 -10.27 14.04
N ALA A 682 4.13 -10.28 12.92
CA ALA A 682 3.39 -11.44 12.45
C ALA A 682 4.33 -12.63 12.14
N GLU A 683 5.49 -12.39 11.53
CA GLU A 683 6.50 -13.43 11.29
C GLU A 683 7.02 -14.04 12.61
N ARG A 684 7.32 -13.18 13.60
CA ARG A 684 7.79 -13.60 14.92
C ARG A 684 6.75 -14.44 15.66
N VAL A 685 5.47 -14.06 15.57
CA VAL A 685 4.37 -14.84 16.17
C VAL A 685 4.31 -16.23 15.54
N ILE A 686 4.36 -16.34 14.21
CA ILE A 686 4.40 -17.63 13.52
C ILE A 686 5.60 -18.46 13.97
N GLU A 687 6.79 -17.88 13.95
CA GLU A 687 8.00 -18.59 14.34
C GLU A 687 7.92 -19.12 15.78
N SER A 688 7.36 -18.32 16.69
CA SER A 688 7.14 -18.72 18.08
C SER A 688 6.13 -19.86 18.22
N LEU A 689 5.05 -19.85 17.44
CA LEU A 689 4.06 -20.93 17.40
C LEU A 689 4.65 -22.26 16.92
N PHE A 690 5.50 -22.22 15.89
CA PHE A 690 6.20 -23.42 15.40
C PHE A 690 7.25 -23.93 16.39
N LYS A 691 7.97 -23.04 17.07
CA LYS A 691 8.98 -23.42 18.07
C LYS A 691 8.37 -23.99 19.35
N ASN A 692 7.13 -23.63 19.68
CA ASN A 692 6.47 -24.02 20.92
C ASN A 692 5.10 -24.70 20.67
N PRO A 693 5.07 -25.96 20.20
CA PRO A 693 3.82 -26.67 19.88
C PRO A 693 2.84 -26.77 21.04
N GLY A 694 3.33 -26.78 22.28
CA GLY A 694 2.47 -26.76 23.48
C GLY A 694 1.52 -25.56 23.55
N MET A 695 1.86 -24.43 22.92
CA MET A 695 1.00 -23.25 22.85
C MET A 695 -0.22 -23.47 21.93
N LEU A 696 -0.11 -24.36 20.94
CA LEU A 696 -1.22 -24.70 20.03
C LEU A 696 -2.40 -25.34 20.77
N SER A 697 -2.12 -26.05 21.87
CA SER A 697 -3.15 -26.70 22.69
C SER A 697 -4.04 -25.72 23.48
N VAL A 698 -3.57 -24.48 23.68
CA VAL A 698 -4.27 -23.44 24.45
C VAL A 698 -4.86 -22.36 23.52
N MET A 699 -4.44 -22.33 22.25
CA MET A 699 -4.94 -21.36 21.28
C MET A 699 -6.37 -21.67 20.83
N GLN A 700 -7.23 -20.66 20.91
CA GLN A 700 -8.59 -20.74 20.39
C GLN A 700 -8.67 -20.45 18.88
N ALA A 701 -9.79 -20.82 18.28
CA ALA A 701 -10.00 -20.67 16.83
C ALA A 701 -9.94 -19.22 16.33
N ARG A 702 -10.38 -18.23 17.12
CA ARG A 702 -10.49 -16.82 16.70
C ARG A 702 -9.13 -16.17 16.40
N PRO A 703 -8.14 -16.15 17.32
CA PRO A 703 -6.79 -15.65 17.05
C PRO A 703 -6.15 -16.23 15.78
N MET A 704 -6.28 -17.55 15.57
CA MET A 704 -5.73 -18.24 14.40
C MET A 704 -6.37 -17.80 13.09
N HIS A 705 -7.70 -17.63 13.07
CA HIS A 705 -8.40 -17.11 11.89
C HIS A 705 -8.04 -15.68 11.57
N ASP A 706 -7.84 -14.87 12.60
CA ASP A 706 -7.49 -13.46 12.40
C ASP A 706 -6.05 -13.32 11.88
N LEU A 707 -5.11 -14.12 12.37
CA LEU A 707 -3.75 -14.20 11.80
C LEU A 707 -3.77 -14.69 10.35
N LEU A 708 -4.59 -15.70 10.03
CA LEU A 708 -4.77 -16.14 8.64
C LEU A 708 -5.37 -15.03 7.77
N ARG A 709 -6.37 -14.29 8.27
CA ARG A 709 -7.00 -13.18 7.56
C ARG A 709 -6.00 -12.07 7.26
N PHE A 710 -5.05 -11.80 8.15
CA PHE A 710 -3.98 -10.82 7.92
C PHE A 710 -3.18 -11.13 6.65
N TYR A 711 -2.65 -12.36 6.52
CA TYR A 711 -1.88 -12.77 5.34
C TYR A 711 -2.73 -12.85 4.06
N VAL A 712 -3.96 -13.38 4.17
CA VAL A 712 -4.88 -13.45 3.02
C VAL A 712 -5.26 -12.07 2.50
N LYS A 713 -5.49 -11.08 3.38
CA LYS A 713 -5.83 -9.69 2.98
C LYS A 713 -4.68 -9.03 2.21
N ARG A 714 -3.43 -9.35 2.56
CA ARG A 714 -2.21 -8.83 1.94
C ARG A 714 -1.77 -9.60 0.69
N GLN A 715 -2.49 -10.65 0.30
CA GLN A 715 -2.12 -11.55 -0.80
C GLN A 715 -0.76 -12.26 -0.60
N ASP A 716 -0.32 -12.42 0.65
CA ASP A 716 0.88 -13.20 0.98
C ASP A 716 0.54 -14.69 1.06
N VAL A 717 0.70 -15.37 -0.07
CA VAL A 717 0.43 -16.80 -0.25
C VAL A 717 1.34 -17.67 0.66
N PRO A 718 2.68 -17.50 0.68
CA PRO A 718 3.55 -18.25 1.58
C PRO A 718 3.18 -18.11 3.06
N GLY A 719 2.94 -16.88 3.53
CA GLY A 719 2.55 -16.61 4.92
C GLY A 719 1.20 -17.25 5.27
N ALA A 720 0.20 -17.13 4.38
CA ALA A 720 -1.12 -17.73 4.56
C ALA A 720 -1.05 -19.26 4.64
N VAL A 721 -0.29 -19.91 3.76
CA VAL A 721 -0.09 -21.37 3.78
C VAL A 721 0.60 -21.81 5.07
N ARG A 722 1.63 -21.07 5.51
CA ARG A 722 2.37 -21.38 6.73
C ARG A 722 1.50 -21.31 7.98
N VAL A 723 0.67 -20.26 8.12
CA VAL A 723 -0.32 -20.16 9.22
C VAL A 723 -1.38 -21.25 9.11
N ALA A 724 -1.93 -21.48 7.92
CA ALA A 724 -2.96 -22.47 7.69
C ALA A 724 -2.49 -23.90 8.03
N SER A 725 -1.19 -24.19 7.86
CA SER A 725 -0.62 -25.50 8.19
C SER A 725 -0.71 -25.90 9.67
N LEU A 726 -0.89 -24.93 10.57
CA LEU A 726 -1.08 -25.16 12.01
C LEU A 726 -2.53 -25.54 12.37
N PHE A 727 -3.49 -25.30 11.48
CA PHE A 727 -4.92 -25.49 11.76
C PHE A 727 -5.31 -26.94 12.07
N PRO A 728 -4.85 -27.96 11.31
CA PRO A 728 -5.24 -29.35 11.59
C PRO A 728 -4.90 -29.80 13.01
N GLU A 729 -3.72 -29.38 13.52
CA GLU A 729 -3.24 -29.73 14.85
C GLU A 729 -4.07 -29.05 15.94
N VAL A 730 -4.31 -27.74 15.82
CA VAL A 730 -5.20 -27.01 16.75
C VAL A 730 -6.62 -27.59 16.71
N ALA A 731 -7.15 -27.85 15.51
CA ALA A 731 -8.50 -28.38 15.33
C ALA A 731 -8.66 -29.79 15.93
N ALA A 732 -7.60 -30.60 15.97
CA ALA A 732 -7.64 -31.93 16.59
C ALA A 732 -7.92 -31.85 18.10
N HIS A 733 -7.47 -30.80 18.78
CA HIS A 733 -7.70 -30.60 20.22
C HIS A 733 -9.12 -30.10 20.57
N HIS A 734 -9.89 -29.60 19.59
CA HIS A 734 -11.16 -28.91 19.83
C HIS A 734 -12.41 -29.65 19.30
N SER A 735 -12.32 -30.95 18.99
CA SER A 735 -13.46 -31.79 18.57
C SER A 735 -14.37 -31.09 17.54
N ASN A 736 -15.65 -30.84 17.87
CA ASN A 736 -16.62 -30.18 17.00
C ASN A 736 -16.23 -28.73 16.62
N GLN A 737 -15.64 -27.98 17.55
CA GLN A 737 -15.18 -26.62 17.25
C GLN A 737 -14.00 -26.64 16.27
N GLY A 738 -13.18 -27.69 16.30
CA GLY A 738 -12.13 -27.95 15.31
C GLY A 738 -12.67 -28.11 13.89
N ILE A 739 -13.79 -28.81 13.71
CA ILE A 739 -14.44 -28.94 12.39
C ILE A 739 -14.88 -27.56 11.86
N VAL A 740 -15.50 -26.73 12.71
CA VAL A 740 -15.93 -25.38 12.32
C VAL A 740 -14.73 -24.50 11.97
N MET A 741 -13.63 -24.63 12.72
CA MET A 741 -12.37 -23.94 12.46
C MET A 741 -11.79 -24.32 11.09
N MET A 742 -11.76 -25.62 10.76
CA MET A 742 -11.28 -26.09 9.45
C MET A 742 -12.16 -25.59 8.29
N VAL A 743 -13.49 -25.54 8.45
CA VAL A 743 -14.41 -24.96 7.43
C VAL A 743 -14.08 -23.48 7.17
N ARG A 744 -13.91 -22.70 8.23
CA ARG A 744 -13.62 -21.26 8.12
C ARG A 744 -12.24 -21.01 7.49
N MET A 745 -11.25 -21.84 7.79
CA MET A 745 -9.93 -21.79 7.19
C MET A 745 -10.01 -22.05 5.68
N TYR A 746 -10.69 -23.13 5.28
CA TYR A 746 -10.85 -23.45 3.86
C TYR A 746 -11.58 -22.33 3.10
N LYS A 747 -12.67 -21.79 3.67
CA LYS A 747 -13.40 -20.66 3.05
C LYS A 747 -12.54 -19.39 2.92
N ALA A 748 -11.58 -19.18 3.83
CA ALA A 748 -10.64 -18.06 3.73
C ALA A 748 -9.62 -18.24 2.59
N LEU A 749 -9.15 -19.48 2.38
CA LEU A 749 -8.20 -19.84 1.33
C LEU A 749 -8.83 -20.01 -0.07
N TYR A 750 -10.14 -20.26 -0.15
CA TYR A 750 -10.86 -20.61 -1.39
C TYR A 750 -10.81 -19.55 -2.51
N ARG A 751 -10.43 -18.30 -2.21
CA ARG A 751 -10.48 -17.19 -3.18
C ARG A 751 -9.38 -17.27 -4.25
N ASP A 752 -8.33 -18.05 -4.01
CA ASP A 752 -7.20 -18.22 -4.92
C ASP A 752 -7.05 -19.72 -5.29
N ALA A 753 -6.80 -20.01 -6.56
CA ALA A 753 -6.71 -21.37 -7.08
C ALA A 753 -5.54 -22.16 -6.45
N GLU A 754 -4.41 -21.51 -6.16
CA GLU A 754 -3.26 -22.15 -5.51
C GLU A 754 -3.56 -22.45 -4.03
N LEU A 755 -4.19 -21.49 -3.33
CA LEU A 755 -4.60 -21.66 -1.94
C LEU A 755 -5.75 -22.65 -1.77
N GLN A 756 -6.59 -22.85 -2.78
CA GLN A 756 -7.66 -23.84 -2.77
C GLN A 756 -7.10 -25.28 -2.71
N VAL A 757 -6.01 -25.55 -3.43
CA VAL A 757 -5.32 -26.86 -3.40
C VAL A 757 -4.71 -27.08 -2.02
N ALA A 758 -3.99 -26.09 -1.48
CA ALA A 758 -3.43 -26.14 -0.13
C ALA A 758 -4.51 -26.33 0.94
N GLY A 759 -5.63 -25.62 0.83
CA GLY A 759 -6.77 -25.76 1.73
C GLY A 759 -7.37 -27.16 1.72
N LEU A 760 -7.52 -27.78 0.53
CA LEU A 760 -8.02 -29.16 0.43
C LEU A 760 -7.05 -30.14 1.08
N GLU A 761 -5.75 -29.95 0.88
CA GLU A 761 -4.71 -30.77 1.50
C GLU A 761 -4.74 -30.71 3.03
N LEU A 762 -5.00 -29.53 3.61
CA LEU A 762 -5.15 -29.39 5.06
C LEU A 762 -6.39 -30.11 5.60
N LEU A 763 -7.50 -30.12 4.84
CA LEU A 763 -8.67 -30.92 5.18
C LEU A 763 -8.36 -32.43 5.12
N ARG A 764 -7.62 -32.88 4.09
CA ARG A 764 -7.15 -34.27 3.98
C ARG A 764 -6.30 -34.65 5.17
N ARG A 765 -5.33 -33.81 5.55
CA ARG A 765 -4.47 -34.01 6.74
C ARG A 765 -5.29 -34.14 8.02
N TYR A 766 -6.29 -33.28 8.23
CA TYR A 766 -7.18 -33.38 9.39
C TYR A 766 -7.96 -34.70 9.41
N VAL A 767 -8.51 -35.14 8.28
CA VAL A 767 -9.20 -36.44 8.16
C VAL A 767 -8.23 -37.61 8.42
N ARG A 768 -6.98 -37.51 7.95
CA ARG A 768 -5.92 -38.50 8.19
C ARG A 768 -5.54 -38.61 9.66
N GLN A 769 -5.47 -37.50 10.38
CA GLN A 769 -5.12 -37.47 11.82
C GLN A 769 -6.29 -37.82 12.74
N SER A 770 -7.53 -37.63 12.29
CA SER A 770 -8.73 -37.89 13.07
C SER A 770 -9.01 -39.38 13.25
N ASP A 771 -9.59 -39.77 14.39
CA ASP A 771 -10.13 -41.12 14.57
C ASP A 771 -11.27 -41.44 13.58
N THR A 772 -11.62 -42.72 13.43
CA THR A 772 -12.61 -43.19 12.46
C THR A 772 -13.99 -42.52 12.60
N THR A 773 -14.43 -42.26 13.83
CA THR A 773 -15.73 -41.64 14.14
C THR A 773 -15.73 -40.14 13.86
N SER A 774 -14.68 -39.44 14.27
CA SER A 774 -14.47 -38.01 14.09
C SER A 774 -14.28 -37.67 12.61
N ALA A 775 -13.51 -38.48 11.87
CA ALA A 775 -13.31 -38.33 10.43
C ALA A 775 -14.63 -38.39 9.64
N ARG A 776 -15.51 -39.36 9.92
CA ARG A 776 -16.83 -39.46 9.24
C ARG A 776 -17.72 -38.25 9.52
N ARG A 777 -17.73 -37.79 10.78
CA ARG A 777 -18.49 -36.60 11.18
C ARG A 777 -17.95 -35.35 10.49
N ALA A 778 -16.62 -35.21 10.42
CA ALA A 778 -15.95 -34.12 9.72
C ALA A 778 -16.29 -34.11 8.23
N ILE A 779 -16.18 -35.25 7.52
CA ILE A 779 -16.51 -35.36 6.09
C ILE A 779 -17.96 -34.96 5.81
N THR A 780 -18.90 -35.42 6.65
CA THR A 780 -20.32 -35.07 6.52
C THR A 780 -20.52 -33.56 6.66
N HIS A 781 -19.87 -32.95 7.65
CA HIS A 781 -19.98 -31.52 7.91
C HIS A 781 -19.28 -30.68 6.83
N PHE A 782 -18.09 -31.07 6.40
CA PHE A 782 -17.36 -30.44 5.29
C PHE A 782 -18.14 -30.53 3.99
N GLY A 783 -18.73 -31.68 3.67
CA GLY A 783 -19.55 -31.81 2.46
C GLY A 783 -20.79 -30.93 2.47
N ARG A 784 -21.42 -30.75 3.64
CA ARG A 784 -22.57 -29.83 3.79
C ARG A 784 -22.17 -28.36 3.60
N GLU A 785 -21.02 -27.95 4.13
CA GLU A 785 -20.60 -26.55 4.18
C GLU A 785 -19.72 -26.09 2.99
N LEU A 786 -19.00 -27.02 2.36
CA LEU A 786 -17.98 -26.75 1.33
C LEU A 786 -18.33 -27.37 -0.03
N GLY A 787 -19.36 -28.21 -0.10
CA GLY A 787 -19.89 -28.78 -1.34
C GLY A 787 -19.49 -30.24 -1.63
N LEU A 788 -20.10 -30.79 -2.69
CA LEU A 788 -20.00 -32.21 -3.03
C LEU A 788 -18.59 -32.64 -3.47
N LYS A 789 -17.88 -31.83 -4.26
CA LYS A 789 -16.52 -32.15 -4.71
C LYS A 789 -15.53 -32.32 -3.55
N VAL A 790 -15.61 -31.45 -2.54
CA VAL A 790 -14.77 -31.56 -1.33
C VAL A 790 -15.14 -32.82 -0.55
N ARG A 791 -16.43 -33.13 -0.45
CA ARG A 791 -16.90 -34.36 0.19
C ARG A 791 -16.33 -35.60 -0.50
N GLU A 792 -16.44 -35.68 -1.82
CA GLU A 792 -15.94 -36.81 -2.63
C GLU A 792 -14.43 -37.01 -2.43
N ALA A 793 -13.65 -35.92 -2.48
CA ALA A 793 -12.22 -35.96 -2.23
C ALA A 793 -11.88 -36.48 -0.83
N LEU A 794 -12.58 -36.03 0.21
CA LEU A 794 -12.34 -36.47 1.59
C LEU A 794 -12.90 -37.87 1.90
N GLU A 795 -13.94 -38.31 1.19
CA GLU A 795 -14.39 -39.69 1.21
C GLU A 795 -13.32 -40.62 0.63
N ALA A 796 -12.65 -40.24 -0.46
CA ALA A 796 -11.50 -40.97 -0.99
C ALA A 796 -10.33 -41.02 0.02
N THR A 797 -9.97 -39.90 0.65
CA THR A 797 -8.96 -39.85 1.73
C THR A 797 -9.27 -40.82 2.85
N TYR A 798 -10.52 -40.85 3.33
CA TYR A 798 -10.94 -41.76 4.39
C TYR A 798 -10.91 -43.23 3.95
N LYS A 799 -11.29 -43.53 2.71
CA LYS A 799 -11.27 -44.89 2.16
C LYS A 799 -9.85 -45.40 1.97
N ILE A 800 -8.94 -44.57 1.45
CA ILE A 800 -7.53 -44.92 1.26
C ILE A 800 -6.83 -45.08 2.62
N LYS A 801 -7.10 -44.21 3.60
CA LYS A 801 -6.64 -44.39 4.99
C LYS A 801 -7.04 -45.77 5.55
N ARG A 802 -8.29 -46.20 5.32
CA ARG A 802 -8.76 -47.52 5.76
C ARG A 802 -8.16 -48.68 4.96
N LEU A 803 -7.92 -48.49 3.67
CA LEU A 803 -7.26 -49.46 2.80
C LEU A 803 -5.83 -49.73 3.30
N MET A 804 -5.15 -48.68 3.74
CA MET A 804 -3.82 -48.74 4.33
C MET A 804 -3.82 -49.17 5.81
N ASN A 805 -5.00 -49.39 6.41
CA ASN A 805 -5.16 -49.81 7.81
C ASN A 805 -4.41 -48.92 8.82
N ASP A 806 -4.49 -47.59 8.64
CA ASP A 806 -3.81 -46.56 9.45
C ASP A 806 -2.26 -46.61 9.43
N VAL A 807 -1.67 -47.39 8.52
CA VAL A 807 -0.22 -47.45 8.29
C VAL A 807 0.24 -46.30 7.40
N GLY A 808 1.48 -45.84 7.54
CA GLY A 808 2.08 -44.82 6.67
C GLY A 808 2.19 -45.28 5.21
N PHE A 809 2.29 -44.33 4.27
CA PHE A 809 2.31 -44.66 2.83
C PHE A 809 3.55 -45.45 2.38
N ASP A 810 4.73 -45.16 2.94
CA ASP A 810 5.95 -45.89 2.62
C ASP A 810 5.95 -47.31 3.20
N ASP A 811 5.51 -47.46 4.44
CA ASP A 811 5.33 -48.77 5.08
C ASP A 811 4.30 -49.62 4.29
N TYR A 812 3.19 -49.01 3.85
CA TYR A 812 2.19 -49.67 3.01
C TYR A 812 2.77 -50.16 1.68
N ALA A 813 3.63 -49.38 1.03
CA ALA A 813 4.31 -49.80 -0.19
C ALA A 813 5.17 -51.05 0.03
N THR A 814 5.89 -51.11 1.15
CA THR A 814 6.68 -52.28 1.54
C THR A 814 5.78 -53.49 1.82
N PHE A 815 4.68 -53.29 2.54
CA PHE A 815 3.71 -54.36 2.85
C PHE A 815 3.03 -54.90 1.60
N LEU A 816 2.72 -54.03 0.63
CA LEU A 816 2.16 -54.43 -0.65
C LEU A 816 3.16 -55.27 -1.47
N HIS A 817 4.44 -54.89 -1.48
CA HIS A 817 5.49 -55.69 -2.12
C HIS A 817 5.59 -57.10 -1.53
N THR A 818 5.65 -57.20 -0.19
CA THR A 818 5.63 -58.49 0.51
C THR A 818 4.40 -59.33 0.14
N THR A 819 3.24 -58.69 0.04
CA THR A 819 1.98 -59.33 -0.37
C THR A 819 2.08 -59.88 -1.80
N ALA A 820 2.56 -59.07 -2.74
CA ALA A 820 2.73 -59.48 -4.14
C ALA A 820 3.70 -60.67 -4.27
N GLU A 821 4.80 -60.68 -3.53
CA GLU A 821 5.79 -61.77 -3.52
C GLU A 821 5.26 -63.07 -2.90
N LEU A 822 4.47 -62.99 -1.82
CA LEU A 822 3.83 -64.18 -1.24
C LEU A 822 2.81 -64.78 -2.22
N LEU A 823 1.94 -63.95 -2.80
CA LEU A 823 0.94 -64.41 -3.75
C LEU A 823 1.59 -64.97 -5.03
N ASP A 824 2.65 -64.34 -5.55
CA ASP A 824 3.34 -64.82 -6.76
C ASP A 824 4.05 -66.16 -6.54
N SER A 825 4.84 -66.27 -5.48
CA SER A 825 5.56 -67.52 -5.17
C SER A 825 4.62 -68.71 -4.98
N THR A 826 3.48 -68.48 -4.34
CA THR A 826 2.46 -69.51 -4.10
C THR A 826 1.58 -69.78 -5.33
N ALA A 827 1.36 -68.81 -6.21
CA ALA A 827 0.66 -68.99 -7.49
C ALA A 827 1.51 -69.80 -8.49
N ARG A 828 2.82 -69.50 -8.59
CA ARG A 828 3.74 -70.12 -9.56
C ARG A 828 3.84 -71.63 -9.48
N ALA A 829 3.66 -72.20 -8.29
CA ALA A 829 3.67 -73.65 -8.08
C ALA A 829 2.45 -74.37 -8.70
N TYR A 830 1.38 -73.64 -9.03
CA TYR A 830 0.12 -74.20 -9.55
C TYR A 830 -0.23 -73.69 -10.95
N VAL A 831 0.76 -73.20 -11.69
CA VAL A 831 0.58 -72.67 -13.06
C VAL A 831 0.36 -73.77 -14.09
N ASP A 832 1.10 -74.86 -13.99
CA ASP A 832 0.97 -76.00 -14.89
C ASP A 832 0.15 -77.12 -14.22
N LYS A 833 -1.10 -77.29 -14.69
CA LYS A 833 -2.01 -78.34 -14.21
C LYS A 833 -1.49 -79.77 -14.46
N ASN A 834 -0.52 -79.93 -15.37
CA ASN A 834 0.12 -81.23 -15.64
C ASN A 834 1.34 -81.49 -14.75
N ASN A 835 1.84 -80.48 -14.04
CA ASN A 835 3.05 -80.57 -13.21
C ASN A 835 2.81 -79.97 -11.81
N LEU A 836 1.91 -80.61 -11.06
CA LEU A 836 1.54 -80.21 -9.71
C LEU A 836 2.56 -80.70 -8.66
N PRO A 837 2.81 -79.93 -7.58
CA PRO A 837 3.69 -80.35 -6.48
C PRO A 837 3.18 -81.65 -5.85
N THR A 838 4.01 -82.69 -5.81
CA THR A 838 3.62 -83.98 -5.22
C THR A 838 3.35 -83.87 -3.71
N LEU A 839 2.46 -84.72 -3.18
CA LEU A 839 2.13 -84.71 -1.75
C LEU A 839 3.38 -84.88 -0.85
N GLY A 840 4.33 -85.74 -1.24
CA GLY A 840 5.58 -85.91 -0.51
C GLY A 840 6.47 -84.66 -0.52
N ALA A 841 6.52 -83.92 -1.64
CA ALA A 841 7.26 -82.66 -1.72
C ALA A 841 6.62 -81.57 -0.84
N LEU A 842 5.28 -81.51 -0.80
CA LEU A 842 4.55 -80.56 0.05
C LEU A 842 4.73 -80.88 1.54
N VAL A 843 4.59 -82.15 1.94
CA VAL A 843 4.84 -82.60 3.32
C VAL A 843 6.26 -82.24 3.76
N ASN A 844 7.27 -82.54 2.95
CA ASN A 844 8.66 -82.20 3.26
C ASN A 844 8.87 -80.68 3.39
N THR A 845 8.23 -79.89 2.53
CA THR A 845 8.31 -78.42 2.58
C THR A 845 7.73 -77.90 3.89
N VAL A 846 6.53 -78.32 4.28
CA VAL A 846 5.90 -77.83 5.51
C VAL A 846 6.56 -78.41 6.78
N GLN A 847 7.03 -79.67 6.72
CA GLN A 847 7.81 -80.29 7.82
C GLN A 847 9.11 -79.56 8.11
N SER A 848 9.82 -79.12 7.06
CA SER A 848 11.05 -78.34 7.22
C SER A 848 10.85 -77.00 7.93
N LEU A 849 9.61 -76.48 7.95
CA LEU A 849 9.24 -75.23 8.61
C LEU A 849 8.80 -75.45 10.06
N SER A 850 8.30 -76.63 10.42
CA SER A 850 7.78 -76.93 11.76
C SER A 850 8.84 -77.18 12.84
N GLY A 851 10.13 -77.20 12.48
CA GLY A 851 11.22 -77.47 13.42
C GLY A 851 11.36 -76.40 14.50
N GLY A 852 10.83 -76.67 15.70
CA GLY A 852 11.02 -75.84 16.90
C GLY A 852 9.98 -74.74 17.16
N LEU A 853 8.81 -74.80 16.52
CA LEU A 853 7.69 -73.87 16.78
C LEU A 853 6.90 -74.25 18.03
N MET A 854 6.44 -73.25 18.79
CA MET A 854 5.47 -73.43 19.88
C MET A 854 4.03 -73.54 19.34
N ASP A 855 3.11 -74.13 20.12
CA ASP A 855 1.71 -74.32 19.72
C ASP A 855 1.01 -72.99 19.34
N ASP A 856 1.31 -71.91 20.06
CA ASP A 856 0.78 -70.57 19.78
C ASP A 856 1.30 -70.00 18.45
N GLU A 857 2.59 -70.20 18.14
CA GLU A 857 3.21 -69.75 16.89
C GLU A 857 2.70 -70.54 15.69
N SER A 858 2.50 -71.86 15.87
CA SER A 858 1.91 -72.73 14.86
C SER A 858 0.47 -72.31 14.54
N ASN A 859 -0.36 -72.06 15.56
CA ASN A 859 -1.72 -71.58 15.37
C ASN A 859 -1.78 -70.17 14.76
N ALA A 860 -0.84 -69.28 15.08
CA ALA A 860 -0.73 -67.95 14.47
C ALA A 860 -0.44 -68.04 12.96
N ILE A 861 0.49 -68.91 12.54
CA ILE A 861 0.77 -69.18 11.12
C ILE A 861 -0.47 -69.74 10.42
N ALA A 862 -1.13 -70.73 11.02
CA ALA A 862 -2.34 -71.32 10.46
C ALA A 862 -3.44 -70.27 10.23
N ALA A 863 -3.68 -69.40 11.22
CA ALA A 863 -4.67 -68.33 11.15
C ALA A 863 -4.32 -67.26 10.11
N ALA A 864 -3.04 -66.87 10.00
CA ALA A 864 -2.59 -65.88 9.03
C ALA A 864 -2.74 -66.41 7.59
N VAL A 865 -2.27 -67.63 7.31
CA VAL A 865 -2.31 -68.23 5.97
C VAL A 865 -3.74 -68.50 5.49
N ILE A 866 -4.62 -69.03 6.36
CA ILE A 866 -6.03 -69.19 5.98
C ILE A 866 -6.73 -67.85 5.80
N GLY A 867 -6.36 -66.83 6.58
CA GLY A 867 -6.85 -65.46 6.43
C GLY A 867 -6.52 -64.86 5.06
N VAL A 868 -5.30 -65.07 4.57
CA VAL A 868 -4.93 -64.71 3.18
C VAL A 868 -5.83 -65.43 2.19
N GLY A 869 -5.98 -66.75 2.30
CA GLY A 869 -6.83 -67.52 1.37
C GLY A 869 -8.29 -67.08 1.35
N GLN A 870 -8.88 -66.80 2.51
CA GLN A 870 -10.27 -66.32 2.63
C GLN A 870 -10.45 -64.92 2.04
N THR A 871 -9.50 -64.02 2.28
CA THR A 871 -9.57 -62.64 1.76
C THR A 871 -9.34 -62.59 0.24
N VAL A 872 -8.40 -63.38 -0.30
CA VAL A 872 -8.19 -63.54 -1.75
C VAL A 872 -9.44 -64.08 -2.43
N ALA A 873 -10.07 -65.13 -1.89
CA ALA A 873 -11.30 -65.68 -2.44
C ALA A 873 -12.44 -64.65 -2.44
N ALA A 874 -12.63 -63.91 -1.34
CA ALA A 874 -13.66 -62.88 -1.24
C ALA A 874 -13.44 -61.71 -2.21
N LEU A 875 -12.21 -61.23 -2.37
CA LEU A 875 -11.86 -60.17 -3.32
C LEU A 875 -12.02 -60.63 -4.77
N GLY A 876 -11.61 -61.86 -5.07
CA GLY A 876 -11.76 -62.47 -6.38
C GLY A 876 -13.23 -62.67 -6.77
N ASP A 877 -14.06 -63.21 -5.87
CA ASP A 877 -15.49 -63.41 -6.11
C ASP A 877 -16.22 -62.07 -6.38
N ASP A 878 -15.90 -61.01 -5.61
CA ASP A 878 -16.46 -59.67 -5.83
C ASP A 878 -16.04 -59.09 -7.19
N TYR A 879 -14.76 -59.23 -7.55
CA TYR A 879 -14.22 -58.77 -8.83
C TYR A 879 -14.92 -59.45 -10.03
N HIS A 880 -15.03 -60.78 -10.01
CA HIS A 880 -15.70 -61.53 -11.09
C HIS A 880 -17.19 -61.22 -11.18
N THR A 881 -17.88 -61.03 -10.05
CA THR A 881 -19.30 -60.69 -10.02
C THR A 881 -19.57 -59.31 -10.65
N ARG A 882 -18.60 -58.39 -10.54
CA ARG A 882 -18.70 -57.01 -11.03
C ARG A 882 -17.98 -56.77 -12.36
N ALA A 883 -17.31 -57.80 -12.91
CA ALA A 883 -16.51 -57.71 -14.11
C ALA A 883 -17.36 -57.32 -15.35
N PRO A 884 -16.91 -56.35 -16.17
CA PRO A 884 -17.58 -56.00 -17.40
C PRO A 884 -17.31 -57.02 -18.53
N ARG A 885 -18.11 -56.93 -19.60
CA ARG A 885 -17.99 -57.82 -20.77
C ARG A 885 -16.65 -57.69 -21.52
N GLU A 886 -16.03 -56.49 -21.51
CA GLU A 886 -14.73 -56.20 -22.13
C GLU A 886 -13.70 -55.87 -21.05
N LEU A 887 -13.21 -56.89 -20.34
CA LEU A 887 -12.32 -56.73 -19.18
C LEU A 887 -11.01 -56.01 -19.51
N ASP A 888 -10.37 -56.32 -20.64
CA ASP A 888 -9.10 -55.70 -21.02
C ASP A 888 -9.23 -54.21 -21.28
N LYS A 889 -10.32 -53.78 -21.93
CA LYS A 889 -10.62 -52.38 -22.19
C LYS A 889 -10.94 -51.64 -20.89
N HIS A 890 -11.72 -52.27 -20.01
CA HIS A 890 -12.01 -51.74 -18.68
C HIS A 890 -10.73 -51.47 -17.88
N ILE A 891 -9.76 -52.39 -17.89
CA ILE A 891 -8.48 -52.21 -17.20
C ILE A 891 -7.67 -51.04 -17.83
N GLU A 892 -7.65 -50.90 -19.15
CA GLU A 892 -6.99 -49.78 -19.82
C GLU A 892 -7.65 -48.42 -19.47
N ASP A 893 -8.98 -48.40 -19.40
CA ASP A 893 -9.75 -47.22 -19.01
C ASP A 893 -9.56 -46.88 -17.52
N LEU A 894 -9.44 -47.86 -16.62
CA LEU A 894 -9.10 -47.65 -15.21
C LEU A 894 -7.67 -47.14 -15.01
N LEU A 895 -6.69 -47.68 -15.75
CA LEU A 895 -5.29 -47.25 -15.68
C LEU A 895 -5.08 -45.82 -16.18
N SER A 896 -5.95 -45.34 -17.08
CA SER A 896 -5.98 -43.96 -17.56
C SER A 896 -6.92 -43.04 -16.75
N SER A 897 -7.56 -43.55 -15.70
CA SER A 897 -8.55 -42.86 -14.89
C SER A 897 -9.78 -42.37 -15.67
N SER A 898 -10.10 -43.02 -16.80
CA SER A 898 -11.23 -42.70 -17.68
C SER A 898 -12.53 -43.43 -17.31
N GLU A 899 -12.46 -44.46 -16.47
CA GLU A 899 -13.60 -45.20 -15.93
C GLU A 899 -13.56 -45.25 -14.40
N GLU A 900 -14.72 -45.41 -13.77
CA GLU A 900 -14.87 -45.47 -12.31
C GLU A 900 -14.73 -46.89 -11.76
N PRO A 901 -14.10 -47.08 -10.58
CA PRO A 901 -13.88 -48.39 -10.00
C PRO A 901 -15.19 -49.03 -9.55
N ARG A 902 -15.36 -50.33 -9.84
CA ARG A 902 -16.56 -51.11 -9.48
C ARG A 902 -16.31 -52.04 -8.30
N SER A 903 -15.06 -52.46 -8.10
CA SER A 903 -14.60 -53.39 -7.08
C SER A 903 -13.37 -52.87 -6.33
N ALA A 904 -13.03 -53.50 -5.20
CA ALA A 904 -11.84 -53.12 -4.42
C ALA A 904 -10.54 -53.27 -5.22
N LEU A 905 -10.48 -54.20 -6.18
CA LEU A 905 -9.31 -54.42 -7.04
C LEU A 905 -9.20 -53.34 -8.12
N ASP A 906 -10.31 -52.77 -8.60
CA ASP A 906 -10.27 -51.63 -9.54
C ASP A 906 -9.60 -50.40 -8.92
N VAL A 907 -9.75 -50.20 -7.61
CA VAL A 907 -9.07 -49.11 -6.89
C VAL A 907 -7.54 -49.28 -6.97
N LEU A 908 -7.03 -50.51 -6.86
CA LEU A 908 -5.60 -50.79 -7.04
C LEU A 908 -5.15 -50.57 -8.49
N TRP A 909 -6.00 -50.87 -9.49
CA TRP A 909 -5.73 -50.53 -10.88
C TRP A 909 -5.60 -49.01 -11.09
N VAL A 910 -6.52 -48.22 -10.55
CA VAL A 910 -6.48 -46.75 -10.62
C VAL A 910 -5.21 -46.20 -9.94
N MET A 911 -4.89 -46.67 -8.73
CA MET A 911 -3.66 -46.28 -8.02
C MET A 911 -2.39 -46.67 -8.82
N GLY A 912 -2.37 -47.89 -9.37
CA GLY A 912 -1.25 -48.38 -10.18
C GLY A 912 -1.10 -47.63 -11.51
N GLY A 913 -2.21 -47.20 -12.12
CA GLY A 913 -2.26 -46.39 -13.33
C GLY A 913 -1.63 -45.01 -13.15
N TYR A 914 -1.90 -44.36 -12.00
CA TYR A 914 -1.26 -43.10 -11.63
C TYR A 914 0.28 -43.20 -11.63
N PHE A 915 0.85 -44.19 -10.93
CA PHE A 915 2.31 -44.37 -10.87
C PHE A 915 2.92 -44.87 -12.19
N ALA A 916 2.20 -45.73 -12.92
CA ALA A 916 2.64 -46.27 -14.21
C ALA A 916 2.43 -45.31 -15.38
N ARG A 917 1.78 -44.15 -15.16
CA ARG A 917 1.32 -43.21 -16.20
C ARG A 917 0.50 -43.91 -17.29
N GLY A 918 -0.48 -44.71 -16.87
CA GLY A 918 -1.38 -45.47 -17.74
C GLY A 918 -0.78 -46.73 -18.37
N ARG A 919 0.47 -47.10 -18.05
CA ARG A 919 1.08 -48.32 -18.58
C ARG A 919 0.60 -49.56 -17.83
N ARG A 920 0.20 -50.59 -18.58
CA ARG A 920 -0.16 -51.91 -18.04
C ARG A 920 1.07 -52.81 -17.92
N TYR A 921 1.33 -53.32 -16.73
CA TYR A 921 2.32 -54.37 -16.47
C TYR A 921 1.64 -55.72 -16.43
N ARG A 922 2.07 -56.67 -17.29
CA ARG A 922 1.53 -58.04 -17.30
C ARG A 922 2.43 -58.97 -16.53
N VAL A 923 1.86 -59.73 -15.59
CA VAL A 923 2.57 -60.79 -14.87
C VAL A 923 2.81 -61.97 -15.80
N ARG A 924 4.04 -62.48 -15.83
CA ARG A 924 4.40 -63.73 -16.53
C ARG A 924 4.60 -64.82 -15.50
N PHE A 925 3.67 -65.77 -15.49
CA PHE A 925 3.75 -66.94 -14.62
C PHE A 925 4.75 -67.95 -15.18
N GLN A 926 5.82 -68.19 -14.43
CA GLN A 926 6.79 -69.26 -14.71
C GLN A 926 6.70 -70.32 -13.61
N LEU A 927 6.69 -71.59 -14.01
CA LEU A 927 6.57 -72.70 -13.07
C LEU A 927 7.72 -72.69 -12.06
N ALA A 928 7.37 -72.72 -10.77
CA ALA A 928 8.31 -72.87 -9.67
C ALA A 928 8.12 -74.23 -8.98
N PRO A 929 9.20 -74.92 -8.56
CA PRO A 929 9.10 -76.26 -7.99
C PRO A 929 8.51 -76.29 -6.56
N HIS A 930 8.58 -75.20 -5.79
CA HIS A 930 8.15 -75.13 -4.39
C HIS A 930 7.29 -73.88 -4.11
N PRO A 931 6.07 -74.01 -3.55
CA PRO A 931 5.15 -72.89 -3.33
C PRO A 931 5.57 -71.90 -2.25
N LEU A 932 6.43 -72.29 -1.30
CA LEU A 932 6.89 -71.43 -0.21
C LEU A 932 8.30 -70.86 -0.42
N GLY A 933 8.98 -71.26 -1.50
CA GLY A 933 10.35 -70.83 -1.81
C GLY A 933 11.33 -71.18 -0.69
N GLU A 934 12.21 -70.22 -0.35
CA GLU A 934 13.24 -70.34 0.71
C GLU A 934 12.78 -69.78 2.08
N ARG A 935 11.48 -69.53 2.27
CA ARG A 935 10.97 -68.91 3.50
C ARG A 935 11.21 -69.78 4.72
N SER A 936 11.60 -69.17 5.84
CA SER A 936 11.55 -69.79 7.18
C SER A 936 10.13 -69.71 7.76
N SER A 937 9.83 -70.44 8.83
CA SER A 937 8.53 -70.37 9.53
C SER A 937 8.20 -68.97 10.03
N LYS A 938 9.19 -68.27 10.60
CA LYS A 938 9.04 -66.88 11.04
C LYS A 938 8.75 -65.93 9.87
N MET A 939 9.48 -66.04 8.77
CA MET A 939 9.22 -65.22 7.57
C MET A 939 7.86 -65.52 6.97
N LEU A 940 7.43 -66.80 6.95
CA LEU A 940 6.11 -67.17 6.47
C LEU A 940 5.01 -66.57 7.35
N HIS A 941 5.19 -66.58 8.68
CA HIS A 941 4.25 -65.94 9.59
C HIS A 941 4.13 -64.43 9.30
N GLU A 942 5.27 -63.73 9.27
CA GLU A 942 5.34 -62.29 9.03
C GLU A 942 4.76 -61.91 7.67
N ASP A 943 5.17 -62.59 6.59
CA ASP A 943 4.66 -62.35 5.23
C ASP A 943 3.15 -62.61 5.14
N ALA A 944 2.65 -63.70 5.74
CA ALA A 944 1.23 -64.04 5.72
C ALA A 944 0.39 -63.08 6.56
N GLU A 945 0.91 -62.61 7.71
CA GLU A 945 0.23 -61.63 8.54
C GLU A 945 0.15 -60.27 7.83
N ILE A 946 1.26 -59.78 7.27
CA ILE A 946 1.30 -58.55 6.46
C ILE A 946 0.33 -58.66 5.28
N SER A 947 0.39 -59.77 4.54
CA SER A 947 -0.50 -60.02 3.40
C SER A 947 -1.97 -60.03 3.82
N HIS A 948 -2.30 -60.70 4.93
CA HIS A 948 -3.66 -60.73 5.45
C HIS A 948 -4.11 -59.32 5.88
N GLN A 949 -3.25 -58.53 6.52
CA GLN A 949 -3.57 -57.15 6.92
C GLN A 949 -3.84 -56.24 5.71
N VAL A 950 -3.00 -56.30 4.66
CA VAL A 950 -3.19 -55.52 3.42
C VAL A 950 -4.49 -55.90 2.71
N LEU A 951 -4.73 -57.20 2.51
CA LEU A 951 -5.93 -57.70 1.83
C LEU A 951 -7.20 -57.45 2.64
N ARG A 952 -7.12 -57.56 3.96
CA ARG A 952 -8.22 -57.22 4.86
C ARG A 952 -8.50 -55.72 4.89
N GLY A 953 -7.47 -54.87 4.82
CA GLY A 953 -7.61 -53.42 4.67
C GLY A 953 -8.43 -53.04 3.44
N LEU A 954 -8.15 -53.68 2.30
CA LEU A 954 -8.93 -53.54 1.06
C LEU A 954 -10.42 -53.87 1.26
N LEU A 955 -10.74 -55.04 1.83
CA LEU A 955 -12.12 -55.44 2.11
C LEU A 955 -12.82 -54.52 3.12
N GLN A 956 -12.10 -54.00 4.11
CA GLN A 956 -12.66 -53.10 5.10
C GLN A 956 -12.97 -51.71 4.52
N ALA A 957 -12.13 -51.21 3.62
CA ALA A 957 -12.33 -49.96 2.92
C ALA A 957 -13.48 -50.07 1.90
N PHE A 958 -13.49 -51.16 1.14
CA PHE A 958 -14.42 -51.42 0.04
C PHE A 958 -15.11 -52.78 0.23
N PRO A 959 -16.15 -52.84 1.08
CA PRO A 959 -16.80 -54.11 1.37
C PRO A 959 -17.70 -54.54 0.19
N PRO A 960 -17.75 -55.86 -0.11
CA PRO A 960 -18.39 -56.40 -1.31
C PRO A 960 -19.92 -56.28 -1.31
N ASP A 961 -20.53 -55.94 -0.16
CA ASP A 961 -21.97 -55.69 -0.03
C ASP A 961 -22.39 -54.28 -0.45
N LYS A 962 -21.43 -53.39 -0.75
CA LYS A 962 -21.68 -51.98 -1.06
C LYS A 962 -21.11 -51.56 -2.41
N PRO A 963 -21.78 -50.67 -3.15
CA PRO A 963 -21.19 -50.04 -4.33
C PRO A 963 -20.05 -49.10 -3.93
N ILE A 964 -19.09 -48.92 -4.84
CA ILE A 964 -18.01 -47.95 -4.67
C ILE A 964 -18.57 -46.57 -4.98
N ASN A 965 -18.31 -45.61 -4.08
CA ASN A 965 -18.88 -44.27 -4.10
C ASN A 965 -17.79 -43.18 -4.22
N VAL A 966 -16.60 -43.55 -4.65
CA VAL A 966 -15.45 -42.65 -4.86
C VAL A 966 -15.02 -42.71 -6.31
N THR A 967 -14.63 -41.56 -6.87
CA THR A 967 -14.23 -41.47 -8.27
C THR A 967 -12.74 -41.74 -8.46
N SER A 968 -12.35 -42.14 -9.66
CA SER A 968 -10.95 -42.32 -10.09
C SER A 968 -10.15 -41.03 -9.91
N GLU A 969 -10.74 -39.87 -10.23
CA GLU A 969 -10.11 -38.56 -10.00
C GLU A 969 -9.83 -38.32 -8.50
N ALA A 970 -10.80 -38.60 -7.62
CA ALA A 970 -10.64 -38.40 -6.18
C ALA A 970 -9.59 -39.36 -5.58
N ILE A 971 -9.52 -40.60 -6.07
CA ILE A 971 -8.50 -41.59 -5.70
C ILE A 971 -7.11 -41.10 -6.13
N CYS A 972 -6.94 -40.71 -7.40
CA CYS A 972 -5.67 -40.18 -7.90
C CYS A 972 -5.23 -38.94 -7.11
N GLY A 973 -6.16 -38.02 -6.81
CA GLY A 973 -5.85 -36.82 -6.04
C GLY A 973 -5.40 -37.09 -4.60
N GLU A 974 -5.90 -38.15 -3.96
CA GLU A 974 -5.40 -38.58 -2.64
C GLU A 974 -4.05 -39.29 -2.75
N VAL A 975 -3.85 -40.14 -3.76
CA VAL A 975 -2.56 -40.80 -4.00
C VAL A 975 -1.47 -39.77 -4.27
N GLU A 976 -1.76 -38.75 -5.07
CA GLU A 976 -0.86 -37.62 -5.32
C GLU A 976 -0.53 -36.88 -4.02
N SER A 977 -1.54 -36.62 -3.17
CA SER A 977 -1.34 -36.02 -1.85
C SER A 977 -0.39 -36.83 -0.98
N LEU A 978 -0.66 -38.14 -0.81
CA LEU A 978 0.20 -39.04 -0.05
C LEU A 978 1.61 -39.10 -0.64
N TRP A 979 1.71 -39.14 -1.97
CA TRP A 979 2.99 -39.15 -2.67
C TRP A 979 3.80 -37.87 -2.42
N SER A 980 3.15 -36.72 -2.42
CA SER A 980 3.80 -35.41 -2.19
C SER A 980 4.40 -35.28 -0.79
N THR A 981 3.93 -36.07 0.18
CA THR A 981 4.47 -36.07 1.55
C THR A 981 5.78 -36.84 1.71
N LEU A 982 6.20 -37.63 0.72
CA LEU A 982 7.45 -38.39 0.76
C LEU A 982 8.63 -37.58 0.22
N ASP A 983 9.81 -37.79 0.83
CA ASP A 983 11.07 -37.21 0.38
C ASP A 983 11.41 -37.64 -1.06
N GLU A 984 12.12 -36.78 -1.79
CA GLU A 984 12.43 -37.04 -3.21
C GLU A 984 13.25 -38.31 -3.45
N ALA A 985 14.12 -38.67 -2.50
CA ALA A 985 14.90 -39.91 -2.55
C ALA A 985 14.00 -41.15 -2.45
N MET A 986 13.09 -41.17 -1.46
CA MET A 986 12.10 -42.24 -1.29
C MET A 986 11.18 -42.33 -2.51
N ARG A 987 10.80 -41.17 -3.06
CA ARG A 987 9.97 -41.12 -4.27
C ARG A 987 10.65 -41.82 -5.45
N ARG A 988 11.93 -41.56 -5.70
CA ARG A 988 12.64 -42.18 -6.84
C ARG A 988 12.80 -43.69 -6.69
N ASP A 989 13.00 -44.17 -5.47
CA ASP A 989 13.18 -45.59 -5.18
C ASP A 989 11.87 -46.38 -5.34
N ARG A 990 10.75 -45.83 -4.87
CA ARG A 990 9.48 -46.57 -4.74
C ARG A 990 8.56 -46.55 -5.97
N VAL A 991 8.65 -45.56 -6.89
CA VAL A 991 7.65 -45.40 -7.99
C VAL A 991 7.48 -46.65 -8.82
N ARG A 992 8.59 -47.27 -9.24
CA ARG A 992 8.54 -48.39 -10.16
C ARG A 992 7.95 -49.62 -9.49
N ASP A 993 8.39 -49.91 -8.27
CA ASP A 993 7.98 -51.11 -7.54
C ASP A 993 6.51 -50.98 -7.12
N LEU A 994 6.09 -49.82 -6.64
CA LEU A 994 4.69 -49.55 -6.29
C LEU A 994 3.76 -49.64 -7.51
N ALA A 995 4.16 -49.09 -8.66
CA ALA A 995 3.40 -49.20 -9.91
C ALA A 995 3.21 -50.67 -10.35
N VAL A 996 4.26 -51.48 -10.19
CA VAL A 996 4.23 -52.90 -10.55
C VAL A 996 3.43 -53.69 -9.53
N ASP A 997 3.65 -53.51 -8.23
CA ASP A 997 3.05 -54.31 -7.17
C ASP A 997 1.55 -54.06 -7.00
N LEU A 998 1.08 -52.82 -7.21
CA LEU A 998 -0.35 -52.51 -7.24
C LEU A 998 -1.07 -53.29 -8.36
N GLN A 999 -0.50 -53.33 -9.55
CA GLN A 999 -1.07 -54.04 -10.71
C GLN A 999 -0.87 -55.56 -10.62
N ARG A 1000 0.28 -56.00 -10.10
CA ARG A 1000 0.65 -57.41 -9.94
C ARG A 1000 -0.21 -58.09 -8.89
N THR A 1001 -0.46 -57.42 -7.76
CA THR A 1001 -1.33 -57.94 -6.69
C THR A 1001 -2.73 -58.26 -7.23
N VAL A 1002 -3.32 -57.37 -8.03
CA VAL A 1002 -4.65 -57.62 -8.64
C VAL A 1002 -4.62 -58.84 -9.56
N GLN A 1003 -3.65 -58.91 -10.48
CA GLN A 1003 -3.51 -60.05 -11.41
C GLN A 1003 -3.27 -61.38 -10.68
N LEU A 1004 -2.56 -61.36 -9.56
CA LEU A 1004 -2.32 -62.54 -8.73
C LEU A 1004 -3.59 -62.99 -8.01
N ILE A 1005 -4.35 -62.06 -7.43
CA ILE A 1005 -5.63 -62.37 -6.77
C ILE A 1005 -6.63 -62.94 -7.78
N GLU A 1006 -6.77 -62.30 -8.94
CA GLU A 1006 -7.61 -62.76 -10.04
C GLU A 1006 -7.22 -64.19 -10.46
N TYR A 1007 -5.93 -64.41 -10.73
CA TYR A 1007 -5.41 -65.72 -11.13
C TYR A 1007 -5.66 -66.82 -10.08
N ILE A 1008 -5.39 -66.53 -8.80
CA ILE A 1008 -5.57 -67.48 -7.69
C ILE A 1008 -7.06 -67.82 -7.48
N ALA A 1009 -7.93 -66.82 -7.59
CA ALA A 1009 -9.37 -67.01 -7.42
C ALA A 1009 -10.00 -67.77 -8.60
N GLU A 1010 -9.65 -67.44 -9.85
CA GLU A 1010 -10.20 -68.09 -11.05
C GLU A 1010 -9.80 -69.58 -11.13
N ASN A 1011 -8.56 -69.90 -10.71
CA ASN A 1011 -8.04 -71.27 -10.76
C ASN A 1011 -8.26 -72.09 -9.49
N GLY A 1012 -8.87 -71.51 -8.45
CA GLY A 1012 -9.13 -72.16 -7.17
C GLY A 1012 -10.62 -72.38 -6.90
N ASP A 1013 -10.95 -73.40 -6.08
CA ASP A 1013 -12.32 -73.55 -5.56
C ASP A 1013 -12.45 -72.75 -4.26
N ALA A 1014 -13.23 -71.66 -4.27
CA ALA A 1014 -13.51 -70.85 -3.09
C ALA A 1014 -14.11 -71.66 -1.91
N ARG A 1015 -14.74 -72.81 -2.19
CA ARG A 1015 -15.20 -73.74 -1.15
C ARG A 1015 -14.05 -74.38 -0.39
N ALA A 1016 -12.82 -74.40 -0.90
CA ALA A 1016 -11.67 -75.00 -0.19
C ALA A 1016 -11.32 -74.25 1.11
N VAL A 1017 -11.49 -72.93 1.14
CA VAL A 1017 -11.17 -72.07 2.30
C VAL A 1017 -12.36 -71.83 3.24
N HIS A 1018 -13.55 -72.34 2.88
CA HIS A 1018 -14.76 -72.23 3.69
C HIS A 1018 -14.74 -73.21 4.89
N PRO A 1019 -14.97 -72.75 6.14
CA PRO A 1019 -14.79 -73.58 7.34
C PRO A 1019 -15.60 -74.89 7.38
N SER A 1020 -16.77 -74.92 6.73
CA SER A 1020 -17.68 -76.08 6.72
C SER A 1020 -17.55 -76.98 5.48
N SER A 1021 -16.56 -76.75 4.63
CA SER A 1021 -16.44 -77.46 3.36
C SER A 1021 -15.91 -78.90 3.51
N PRO A 1022 -16.54 -79.89 2.85
CA PRO A 1022 -16.03 -81.26 2.84
C PRO A 1022 -14.71 -81.39 2.09
N LEU A 1023 -14.42 -80.48 1.14
CA LEU A 1023 -13.12 -80.39 0.47
C LEU A 1023 -12.06 -79.83 1.44
N GLY A 1024 -12.40 -78.78 2.18
CA GLY A 1024 -11.53 -78.17 3.19
C GLY A 1024 -11.09 -79.16 4.26
N ARG A 1025 -12.02 -79.95 4.81
CA ARG A 1025 -11.71 -81.00 5.81
C ARG A 1025 -10.73 -82.06 5.28
N LYS A 1026 -10.89 -82.47 4.02
CA LYS A 1026 -9.98 -83.46 3.39
C LYS A 1026 -8.58 -82.90 3.17
N LEU A 1027 -8.46 -81.60 2.94
CA LEU A 1027 -7.18 -80.89 2.82
C LEU A 1027 -6.54 -80.69 4.19
N ASP A 1028 -7.33 -80.40 5.24
CA ASP A 1028 -6.82 -80.29 6.61
C ASP A 1028 -6.23 -81.61 7.11
N GLU A 1029 -6.89 -82.73 6.80
CA GLU A 1029 -6.42 -84.09 7.14
C GLU A 1029 -5.23 -84.56 6.28
N GLY A 1030 -4.77 -83.75 5.31
CA GLY A 1030 -3.67 -84.08 4.40
C GLY A 1030 -3.96 -85.23 3.44
N LYS A 1031 -5.22 -85.65 3.29
CA LYS A 1031 -5.64 -86.83 2.48
C LYS A 1031 -5.76 -86.55 0.99
N THR A 1032 -5.78 -85.27 0.60
CA THR A 1032 -5.92 -84.83 -0.80
C THR A 1032 -4.78 -83.90 -1.17
N GLN A 1033 -4.19 -84.12 -2.35
CA GLN A 1033 -3.17 -83.22 -2.90
C GLN A 1033 -3.84 -81.89 -3.32
N PRO A 1034 -3.34 -80.73 -2.86
CA PRO A 1034 -3.81 -79.42 -3.34
C PRO A 1034 -3.64 -79.30 -4.85
N LYS A 1035 -4.67 -78.80 -5.53
CA LYS A 1035 -4.66 -78.56 -6.99
C LYS A 1035 -4.60 -77.09 -7.37
N SER A 1036 -4.72 -76.20 -6.39
CA SER A 1036 -4.71 -74.75 -6.55
C SER A 1036 -4.07 -74.06 -5.33
N THR A 1037 -3.74 -72.79 -5.47
CA THR A 1037 -3.16 -71.99 -4.38
C THR A 1037 -4.13 -71.82 -3.19
N LEU A 1038 -5.45 -71.71 -3.42
CA LEU A 1038 -6.44 -71.65 -2.33
C LEU A 1038 -6.51 -72.97 -1.54
N GLU A 1039 -6.46 -74.11 -2.24
CA GLU A 1039 -6.38 -75.43 -1.59
C GLU A 1039 -5.06 -75.60 -0.84
N PHE A 1040 -3.96 -75.03 -1.36
CA PHE A 1040 -2.67 -75.05 -0.70
C PHE A 1040 -2.67 -74.24 0.61
N TYR A 1041 -3.27 -73.05 0.64
CA TYR A 1041 -3.43 -72.30 1.90
C TYR A 1041 -4.24 -73.07 2.94
N ARG A 1042 -5.31 -73.77 2.52
CA ARG A 1042 -6.07 -74.65 3.43
C ARG A 1042 -5.24 -75.83 3.93
N TYR A 1043 -4.43 -76.43 3.07
CA TYR A 1043 -3.52 -77.52 3.42
C TYR A 1043 -2.45 -77.08 4.43
N VAL A 1044 -1.83 -75.91 4.24
CA VAL A 1044 -0.87 -75.33 5.20
C VAL A 1044 -1.55 -75.02 6.52
N HIS A 1045 -2.77 -74.46 6.50
CA HIS A 1045 -3.57 -74.25 7.70
C HIS A 1045 -3.78 -75.55 8.48
N GLY A 1046 -4.26 -76.63 7.85
CA GLY A 1046 -4.52 -77.88 8.56
C GLY A 1046 -3.26 -78.56 9.10
N TYR A 1047 -2.09 -78.33 8.49
CA TYR A 1047 -0.83 -78.85 8.99
C TYR A 1047 -0.37 -78.13 10.28
N PHE A 1048 -0.50 -76.80 10.34
CA PHE A 1048 -0.08 -76.00 11.50
C PHE A 1048 -1.17 -75.84 12.57
N HIS A 1049 -2.42 -76.14 12.24
CA HIS A 1049 -3.53 -76.07 13.20
C HIS A 1049 -3.54 -77.33 14.08
N ILE A 1050 -3.14 -77.15 15.35
CA ILE A 1050 -3.13 -78.21 16.35
C ILE A 1050 -4.50 -78.19 17.04
N THR A 1051 -5.29 -79.27 16.91
CA THR A 1051 -6.57 -79.46 17.62
C THR A 1051 -6.41 -79.75 19.10
#